data_AF-A0AAD7IWY1-F1
#
_entry.id   AF-A0AAD7IWY1-F1
#
_cell.length_a   1.000
_cell.length_b   1.000
_cell.length_c   1.000
_cell.angle_alpha   90.00
_cell.angle_beta   90.00
_cell.angle_gamma   90.00
#
_symmetry.space_group_name_H-M   'P 1'
#
loop_
_entity.id
_entity.type
_entity.pdbx_description
1 polymer ?
#
loop_
_entity_poly.entity_id
_entity_poly.type
_entity_poly.pdbx_seq_one_letter_code
_entity_poly.pdbx_strand_id
1 'polypeptide(L)'
;MNPSEKRQFGMPFKGVIPQEPPLELFVWDADSISTAGKPDVEKLVPAPAVPKPEFGSYPQAPEYTLNAELDRSYRRGWRYAAPFWTFNREQERERMLEIRMPPNVAPTRLNMHTRSFVCDPIPGMVQLPLGIPLVHQVNGDPKRAVTVVCAHTLTTLAQYKEGPQIAALVPRLMELTWGREPSGDNPGLPAIFEHIGMKTNLRSKVVNLSKFKNDGSYNLASTHGEGEGHGHFAPAVQTNTPEAAVAIKEVLQILHRLYRLVMPLCISRFEWDMMEFNGYENNVVAFGGIEPGPTSCQGNASSAANVFDLDLPADGAPSPIHVLPSDGDPLPIQVDLDLPADGDNSPTQVDDSEQVNESEEVDLKKLLRAILESAGLDTALGPQGSPHADLKDDPLWFTLFVLAFCLPPGSDLGAFLWMRGGIYLRETNEYLFLCSFKAQDIHSGSAPTYIKRLLDAMISLDQAKMLFERFGTQVRFGYVLYPSLSATTHNVPILYSPSSSQPELKKPDKYARVPANLWGLLPAAKQGASIPLQPLNAKVILKDDTDIYKIAAKMLCSLWDEHLILKQMFHVDAYLNPNERKVKSRSELFAVRDRCIARGAILQCLADVLGDGLFASTSMKTFLIRPSRLFKDNKTRDSHMARAIERDEAATLQALDTYLATAVVEDPELLTICAELAELTHKGLLSLKLGHSLSDKEFEDPHGSAAASEHSFTKLAATSKGATNRRCLKPLVNSQPTLATLLPKKPSFGIAAIIIREALADRRKKAPTVETTIFRRLLTGHHPTTGDRTLRDRDQMDPICADSSWELDRAARRQSTLPASTQSLTSFFSLT
;
A
#
# COMPACT_ATOMS: atom_id res chain seq x y z
N MET A 1 -22.38 3.11 8.64
CA MET A 1 -23.31 3.70 7.65
C MET A 1 -23.59 2.64 6.59
N ASN A 2 -24.81 2.60 6.05
CA ASN A 2 -25.27 1.53 5.17
C ASN A 2 -24.75 1.76 3.73
N PRO A 3 -24.03 0.82 3.10
CA PRO A 3 -23.53 0.96 1.72
C PRO A 3 -24.63 1.17 0.66
N SER A 4 -25.89 0.95 1.03
CA SER A 4 -27.05 1.14 0.15
C SER A 4 -27.51 2.59 -0.01
N GLU A 5 -27.01 3.54 0.80
CA GLU A 5 -27.31 4.96 0.64
C GLU A 5 -26.39 5.55 -0.44
N LYS A 6 -26.84 5.47 -1.71
CA LYS A 6 -26.19 6.16 -2.84
C LYS A 6 -26.08 7.65 -2.50
N ARG A 7 -24.86 8.11 -2.22
CA ARG A 7 -24.58 9.54 -1.99
C ARG A 7 -24.59 10.24 -3.34
N GLN A 8 -25.48 11.22 -3.49
CA GLN A 8 -25.55 12.07 -4.68
C GLN A 8 -24.62 13.25 -4.47
N PHE A 9 -23.53 13.36 -5.23
CA PHE A 9 -22.58 14.49 -5.13
C PHE A 9 -22.15 14.82 -3.68
N GLY A 10 -22.02 13.79 -2.83
CA GLY A 10 -21.67 13.94 -1.42
C GLY A 10 -22.85 14.17 -0.45
N MET A 11 -24.07 14.36 -0.93
CA MET A 11 -25.25 14.57 -0.08
C MET A 11 -26.17 13.32 -0.01
N PRO A 12 -26.49 12.82 1.20
CA PRO A 12 -27.44 11.73 1.39
C PRO A 12 -28.88 12.28 1.42
N PHE A 13 -29.45 12.64 0.27
CA PHE A 13 -30.86 12.99 0.20
C PHE A 13 -31.72 11.73 0.05
N LYS A 14 -32.19 11.21 1.18
CA LYS A 14 -33.14 10.10 1.20
C LYS A 14 -34.43 10.52 0.47
N GLY A 15 -34.78 9.81 -0.60
CA GLY A 15 -36.02 10.03 -1.37
C GLY A 15 -35.88 10.94 -2.59
N VAL A 16 -34.69 11.46 -2.90
CA VAL A 16 -34.45 12.17 -4.16
C VAL A 16 -33.97 11.17 -5.21
N ILE A 17 -34.73 11.01 -6.28
CA ILE A 17 -34.29 10.26 -7.46
C ILE A 17 -33.29 11.17 -8.19
N PRO A 18 -32.02 10.76 -8.39
CA PRO A 18 -31.07 11.56 -9.13
C PRO A 18 -31.61 11.81 -10.54
N GLN A 19 -31.80 13.07 -10.91
CA GLN A 19 -32.04 13.43 -12.30
C GLN A 19 -30.70 13.46 -13.02
N GLU A 20 -30.61 12.75 -14.14
CA GLU A 20 -29.47 12.88 -15.03
C GLU A 20 -29.52 14.26 -15.67
N PRO A 21 -28.41 15.01 -15.65
CA PRO A 21 -28.39 16.30 -16.31
C PRO A 21 -28.49 16.07 -17.83
N PRO A 22 -29.15 16.97 -18.57
CA PRO A 22 -29.27 16.86 -20.02
C PRO A 22 -27.88 16.96 -20.66
N LEU A 23 -27.35 15.83 -21.11
CA LEU A 23 -25.98 15.69 -21.61
C LEU A 23 -25.74 16.56 -22.86
N GLU A 24 -26.81 16.87 -23.60
CA GLU A 24 -26.77 17.74 -24.78
C GLU A 24 -26.32 19.18 -24.46
N LEU A 25 -26.35 19.60 -23.20
CA LEU A 25 -25.84 20.91 -22.77
C LEU A 25 -24.32 20.94 -22.56
N PHE A 26 -23.67 19.78 -22.45
CA PHE A 26 -22.24 19.68 -22.16
C PHE A 26 -21.45 19.49 -23.46
N VAL A 27 -21.40 20.55 -24.25
CA VAL A 27 -20.63 20.61 -25.49
C VAL A 27 -19.66 21.77 -25.46
N TRP A 28 -18.50 21.59 -26.09
CA TRP A 28 -17.53 22.66 -26.29
C TRP A 28 -17.97 23.58 -27.43
N ASP A 29 -17.60 24.85 -27.31
CA ASP A 29 -17.76 25.83 -28.39
C ASP A 29 -17.00 25.39 -29.65
N ALA A 30 -17.55 25.72 -30.82
CA ALA A 30 -17.01 25.26 -32.10
C ALA A 30 -15.59 25.78 -32.36
N ASP A 31 -15.28 26.99 -31.88
CA ASP A 31 -13.96 27.63 -31.97
C ASP A 31 -12.90 26.99 -31.05
N SER A 32 -13.35 26.15 -30.13
CA SER A 32 -12.52 25.49 -29.14
C SER A 32 -12.11 24.09 -29.61
N ILE A 33 -12.79 23.53 -30.61
CA ILE A 33 -12.45 22.22 -31.16
C ILE A 33 -11.06 22.27 -31.83
N SER A 34 -10.29 21.18 -31.66
CA SER A 34 -8.99 20.99 -32.29
C SER A 34 -9.07 21.19 -33.80
N THR A 35 -8.03 21.79 -34.38
CA THR A 35 -7.93 21.97 -35.84
C THR A 35 -7.56 20.67 -36.57
N ALA A 36 -7.24 19.59 -35.86
CA ALA A 36 -6.87 18.35 -36.49
C ALA A 36 -8.07 17.60 -37.09
N GLY A 37 -7.87 17.03 -38.27
CA GLY A 37 -8.89 16.27 -38.98
C GLY A 37 -9.33 14.98 -38.28
N LYS A 38 -10.29 14.28 -38.91
CA LYS A 38 -10.72 12.94 -38.50
C LYS A 38 -9.52 11.98 -38.55
N PRO A 39 -9.31 11.13 -37.53
CA PRO A 39 -8.30 10.07 -37.60
C PRO A 39 -8.56 9.09 -38.74
N ASP A 40 -7.49 8.62 -39.40
CA ASP A 40 -7.61 7.68 -40.53
C ASP A 40 -8.00 6.26 -40.11
N VAL A 41 -7.70 5.89 -38.86
CA VAL A 41 -7.99 4.57 -38.31
C VAL A 41 -9.40 4.55 -37.74
N GLU A 42 -10.29 3.75 -38.31
CA GLU A 42 -11.68 3.66 -37.81
C GLU A 42 -11.81 2.80 -36.55
N LYS A 43 -10.90 1.83 -36.37
CA LYS A 43 -10.96 0.83 -35.30
C LYS A 43 -9.57 0.53 -34.76
N LEU A 44 -9.45 0.54 -33.43
CA LEU A 44 -8.28 0.03 -32.73
C LEU A 44 -8.55 -1.42 -32.33
N VAL A 45 -7.87 -2.33 -33.01
CA VAL A 45 -7.96 -3.77 -32.75
C VAL A 45 -6.77 -4.18 -31.87
N PRO A 46 -7.00 -4.89 -30.76
CA PRO A 46 -5.89 -5.37 -29.93
C PRO A 46 -4.99 -6.32 -30.71
N ALA A 47 -3.70 -6.31 -30.41
CA ALA A 47 -2.79 -7.31 -30.94
C ALA A 47 -3.25 -8.73 -30.52
N PRO A 48 -3.01 -9.78 -31.33
CA PRO A 48 -3.42 -11.14 -31.01
C PRO A 48 -3.00 -11.55 -29.59
N ALA A 49 -3.94 -12.09 -28.81
CA ALA A 49 -3.67 -12.54 -27.46
C ALA A 49 -2.75 -13.76 -27.47
N VAL A 50 -1.83 -13.82 -26.50
CA VAL A 50 -1.02 -15.02 -26.23
C VAL A 50 -1.74 -15.94 -25.23
N PRO A 51 -1.38 -17.23 -25.15
CA PRO A 51 -1.89 -18.12 -24.13
C PRO A 51 -1.74 -17.52 -22.73
N LYS A 52 -2.79 -17.67 -21.91
CA LYS A 52 -2.78 -17.19 -20.53
C LYS A 52 -1.62 -17.82 -19.73
N PRO A 53 -1.03 -17.09 -18.78
CA PRO A 53 -0.02 -17.67 -17.89
C PRO A 53 -0.64 -18.77 -17.01
N GLU A 54 0.20 -19.62 -16.42
CA GLU A 54 -0.23 -20.70 -15.50
C GLU A 54 -1.07 -20.14 -14.33
N PHE A 55 -0.69 -18.97 -13.81
CA PHE A 55 -1.36 -18.30 -12.70
C PHE A 55 -1.74 -16.85 -13.06
N GLY A 56 -2.96 -16.69 -13.58
CA GLY A 56 -3.61 -15.40 -13.80
C GLY A 56 -4.04 -15.15 -15.25
N SER A 57 -4.21 -13.89 -15.60
CA SER A 57 -4.59 -13.46 -16.96
C SER A 57 -3.76 -12.25 -17.42
N TYR A 58 -3.57 -12.12 -18.74
CA TYR A 58 -3.04 -10.90 -19.31
C TYR A 58 -4.18 -9.89 -19.58
N PRO A 59 -3.87 -8.58 -19.68
CA PRO A 59 -4.83 -7.60 -20.14
C PRO A 59 -5.45 -8.01 -21.48
N GLN A 60 -6.75 -7.78 -21.62
CA GLN A 60 -7.52 -8.04 -22.85
C GLN A 60 -8.34 -6.79 -23.14
N ALA A 61 -7.97 -6.07 -24.19
CA ALA A 61 -8.69 -4.89 -24.63
C ALA A 61 -9.91 -5.31 -25.45
N PRO A 62 -11.04 -4.59 -25.35
CA PRO A 62 -12.05 -4.65 -26.39
C PRO A 62 -11.54 -3.98 -27.67
N GLU A 63 -12.24 -4.21 -28.78
CA GLU A 63 -12.09 -3.35 -29.96
C GLU A 63 -12.67 -1.97 -29.66
N TYR A 64 -11.91 -0.91 -29.96
CA TYR A 64 -12.41 0.45 -29.85
C TYR A 64 -12.75 1.01 -31.22
N THR A 65 -13.96 1.55 -31.38
CA THR A 65 -14.42 2.13 -32.65
C THR A 65 -14.45 3.64 -32.56
N LEU A 66 -13.95 4.31 -33.60
CA LEU A 66 -14.01 5.76 -33.76
C LEU A 66 -15.47 6.21 -33.93
N ASN A 67 -15.87 7.30 -33.29
CA ASN A 67 -17.18 7.90 -33.53
C ASN A 67 -17.35 8.33 -35.00
N ALA A 68 -18.54 8.07 -35.57
CA ALA A 68 -18.82 8.35 -36.98
C ALA A 68 -18.90 9.85 -37.30
N GLU A 69 -19.43 10.64 -36.37
CA GLU A 69 -19.68 12.07 -36.50
C GLU A 69 -18.88 12.87 -35.46
N LEU A 70 -18.60 14.13 -35.76
CA LEU A 70 -17.90 15.05 -34.85
C LEU A 70 -18.64 15.15 -33.50
N ASP A 71 -17.98 14.71 -32.43
CA ASP A 71 -18.51 14.74 -31.06
C ASP A 71 -17.99 15.97 -30.32
N ARG A 72 -18.81 17.04 -30.30
CA ARG A 72 -18.47 18.30 -29.63
C ARG A 72 -18.41 18.21 -28.11
N SER A 73 -18.77 17.07 -27.49
CA SER A 73 -18.52 16.88 -26.06
C SER A 73 -17.02 16.72 -25.75
N TYR A 74 -16.17 16.45 -26.75
CA TYR A 74 -14.72 16.39 -26.61
C TYR A 74 -14.02 17.48 -27.42
N ARG A 75 -13.01 18.14 -26.85
CA ARG A 75 -12.23 19.18 -27.56
C ARG A 75 -11.54 18.65 -28.82
N ARG A 76 -11.16 17.37 -28.85
CA ARG A 76 -10.61 16.73 -30.06
C ARG A 76 -11.65 16.58 -31.19
N GLY A 77 -12.93 16.56 -30.86
CA GLY A 77 -14.04 16.23 -31.76
C GLY A 77 -14.18 14.73 -32.09
N TRP A 78 -13.17 13.92 -31.74
CA TRP A 78 -13.07 12.51 -32.06
C TRP A 78 -12.64 11.71 -30.84
N ARG A 79 -13.15 10.49 -30.70
CA ARG A 79 -12.85 9.55 -29.62
C ARG A 79 -13.00 8.11 -30.09
N TYR A 80 -12.23 7.22 -29.48
CA TYR A 80 -12.39 5.78 -29.65
C TYR A 80 -13.22 5.23 -28.50
N ALA A 81 -14.28 4.49 -28.81
CA ALA A 81 -15.23 3.99 -27.83
C ALA A 81 -15.34 2.47 -27.85
N ALA A 82 -15.47 1.87 -26.67
CA ALA A 82 -15.81 0.46 -26.49
C ALA A 82 -16.94 0.30 -25.47
N PRO A 83 -17.82 -0.71 -25.60
CA PRO A 83 -18.86 -0.97 -24.62
C PRO A 83 -18.27 -1.48 -23.30
N PHE A 84 -18.79 -0.99 -22.17
CA PHE A 84 -18.46 -1.48 -20.83
C PHE A 84 -19.74 -1.89 -20.09
N TRP A 85 -19.86 -3.18 -19.76
CA TRP A 85 -21.07 -3.74 -19.17
C TRP A 85 -20.99 -3.77 -17.65
N THR A 86 -21.76 -2.90 -16.98
CA THR A 86 -21.71 -2.74 -15.51
C THR A 86 -22.20 -3.99 -14.76
N PHE A 87 -22.99 -4.85 -15.38
CA PHE A 87 -23.43 -6.11 -14.79
C PHE A 87 -22.29 -7.15 -14.68
N ASN A 88 -21.18 -6.97 -15.41
CA ASN A 88 -19.99 -7.82 -15.32
C ASN A 88 -18.99 -7.35 -14.24
N ARG A 89 -19.39 -6.44 -13.35
CA ARG A 89 -18.47 -5.84 -12.36
C ARG A 89 -17.74 -6.88 -11.50
N GLU A 90 -18.40 -7.97 -11.14
CA GLU A 90 -17.80 -9.02 -10.30
C GLU A 90 -16.74 -9.81 -11.07
N GLN A 91 -17.07 -10.25 -12.29
CA GLN A 91 -16.12 -10.91 -13.20
C GLN A 91 -14.93 -10.00 -13.51
N GLU A 92 -15.19 -8.71 -13.73
CA GLU A 92 -14.13 -7.72 -13.95
C GLU A 92 -13.25 -7.57 -12.70
N ARG A 93 -13.83 -7.54 -11.50
CA ARG A 93 -13.07 -7.52 -10.25
C ARG A 93 -12.16 -8.73 -10.12
N GLU A 94 -12.67 -9.94 -10.38
CA GLU A 94 -11.89 -11.18 -10.38
C GLU A 94 -10.75 -11.13 -11.40
N ARG A 95 -11.05 -10.72 -12.64
CA ARG A 95 -10.04 -10.54 -13.71
C ARG A 95 -8.93 -9.59 -13.27
N MET A 96 -9.28 -8.47 -12.63
CA MET A 96 -8.30 -7.47 -12.17
C MET A 96 -7.43 -7.98 -11.01
N LEU A 97 -7.94 -8.86 -10.15
CA LEU A 97 -7.14 -9.48 -9.08
C LEU A 97 -6.13 -10.50 -9.63
N GLU A 98 -6.44 -11.11 -10.77
CA GLU A 98 -5.62 -12.12 -11.44
C GLU A 98 -4.70 -11.55 -12.53
N ILE A 99 -4.78 -10.25 -12.82
CA ILE A 99 -4.06 -9.66 -13.93
C ILE A 99 -2.53 -9.71 -13.71
N ARG A 100 -1.79 -9.95 -14.80
CA ARG A 100 -0.33 -10.05 -14.83
C ARG A 100 0.24 -9.12 -15.90
N MET A 101 1.52 -8.77 -15.74
CA MET A 101 2.27 -8.04 -16.78
C MET A 101 2.34 -8.89 -18.06
N PRO A 102 1.86 -8.39 -19.22
CA PRO A 102 1.98 -9.12 -20.48
C PRO A 102 3.43 -9.22 -20.97
N PRO A 103 3.74 -10.14 -21.90
CA PRO A 103 5.03 -10.13 -22.59
C PRO A 103 5.16 -8.91 -23.51
N ASN A 104 6.33 -8.73 -24.13
CA ASN A 104 6.64 -7.63 -25.06
C ASN A 104 6.54 -6.23 -24.45
N VAL A 105 6.64 -6.09 -23.12
CA VAL A 105 6.66 -4.79 -22.42
C VAL A 105 8.01 -4.09 -22.55
N ALA A 106 9.08 -4.86 -22.71
CA ALA A 106 10.40 -4.37 -23.08
C ALA A 106 10.55 -4.37 -24.63
N PRO A 107 11.53 -3.62 -25.17
CA PRO A 107 11.94 -3.75 -26.56
C PRO A 107 12.27 -5.19 -26.94
N THR A 108 11.91 -5.59 -28.15
CA THR A 108 12.14 -6.96 -28.62
C THR A 108 13.43 -7.08 -29.43
N ARG A 109 13.82 -6.03 -30.14
CA ARG A 109 15.08 -5.99 -30.91
C ARG A 109 15.58 -4.56 -31.10
N LEU A 110 16.83 -4.42 -31.54
CA LEU A 110 17.42 -3.15 -31.96
C LEU A 110 17.55 -3.12 -33.48
N ASN A 111 17.02 -2.09 -34.14
CA ASN A 111 17.29 -1.85 -35.54
C ASN A 111 18.62 -1.08 -35.68
N MET A 112 19.65 -1.77 -36.16
CA MET A 112 21.00 -1.20 -36.32
C MET A 112 21.09 -0.10 -37.38
N HIS A 113 20.21 -0.13 -38.39
CA HIS A 113 20.18 0.87 -39.45
C HIS A 113 19.60 2.20 -38.97
N THR A 114 18.44 2.14 -38.30
CA THR A 114 17.78 3.34 -37.75
C THR A 114 18.31 3.73 -36.37
N ARG A 115 19.15 2.87 -35.76
CA ARG A 115 19.69 3.03 -34.40
C ARG A 115 18.58 3.24 -33.37
N SER A 116 17.47 2.52 -33.53
CA SER A 116 16.29 2.64 -32.69
C SER A 116 15.80 1.28 -32.22
N PHE A 117 15.30 1.21 -30.99
CA PHE A 117 14.61 0.01 -30.52
C PHE A 117 13.37 -0.26 -31.36
N VAL A 118 13.14 -1.53 -31.66
CA VAL A 118 11.90 -2.02 -32.26
C VAL A 118 11.13 -2.72 -31.16
N CYS A 119 9.87 -2.34 -31.05
CA CYS A 119 8.98 -2.78 -30.00
C CYS A 119 7.78 -3.46 -30.65
N ASP A 120 7.61 -4.76 -30.43
CA ASP A 120 6.43 -5.45 -30.92
C ASP A 120 5.18 -5.01 -30.13
N PRO A 121 4.00 -5.01 -30.77
CA PRO A 121 2.74 -4.75 -30.08
C PRO A 121 2.57 -5.65 -28.85
N ILE A 122 2.01 -5.09 -27.78
CA ILE A 122 1.75 -5.84 -26.54
C ILE A 122 0.52 -6.74 -26.77
N PRO A 123 0.65 -8.08 -26.67
CA PRO A 123 -0.44 -9.01 -26.94
C PRO A 123 -1.69 -8.74 -26.11
N GLY A 124 -2.87 -8.79 -26.75
CA GLY A 124 -4.16 -8.54 -26.12
C GLY A 124 -4.44 -7.07 -25.80
N MET A 125 -3.55 -6.13 -26.18
CA MET A 125 -3.68 -4.71 -25.86
C MET A 125 -3.73 -3.83 -27.11
N VAL A 126 -4.33 -2.64 -26.99
CA VAL A 126 -4.35 -1.58 -28.01
C VAL A 126 -3.34 -0.49 -27.66
N GLN A 127 -2.61 0.01 -28.67
CA GLN A 127 -1.75 1.18 -28.51
C GLN A 127 -2.63 2.44 -28.46
N LEU A 128 -2.37 3.31 -27.50
CA LEU A 128 -3.08 4.57 -27.32
C LEU A 128 -2.70 5.57 -28.42
N PRO A 129 -3.62 5.98 -29.30
CA PRO A 129 -3.36 7.07 -30.23
C PRO A 129 -3.27 8.40 -29.49
N LEU A 130 -2.18 9.14 -29.73
CA LEU A 130 -1.95 10.43 -29.08
C LEU A 130 -2.97 11.48 -29.53
N GLY A 131 -3.42 12.28 -28.56
CA GLY A 131 -4.37 13.37 -28.72
C GLY A 131 -5.82 12.94 -28.87
N ILE A 132 -6.13 11.64 -28.80
CA ILE A 132 -7.50 11.13 -28.98
C ILE A 132 -7.92 10.37 -27.71
N PRO A 133 -9.00 10.77 -27.03
CA PRO A 133 -9.49 10.06 -25.85
C PRO A 133 -10.01 8.65 -26.19
N LEU A 134 -9.67 7.69 -25.33
CA LEU A 134 -10.31 6.37 -25.29
C LEU A 134 -11.36 6.36 -24.20
N VAL A 135 -12.56 5.88 -24.54
CA VAL A 135 -13.73 5.97 -23.68
C VAL A 135 -14.46 4.64 -23.59
N HIS A 136 -15.16 4.44 -22.47
CA HIS A 136 -16.07 3.32 -22.26
C HIS A 136 -17.51 3.80 -22.30
N GLN A 137 -18.34 3.15 -23.11
CA GLN A 137 -19.78 3.38 -23.18
C GLN A 137 -20.47 2.50 -22.13
N VAL A 138 -20.99 3.13 -21.08
CA VAL A 138 -21.61 2.43 -19.95
C VAL A 138 -22.86 1.71 -20.43
N ASN A 139 -22.85 0.38 -20.31
CA ASN A 139 -23.85 -0.54 -20.85
C ASN A 139 -24.09 -0.36 -22.36
N GLY A 140 -23.05 -0.03 -23.11
CA GLY A 140 -23.13 0.20 -24.56
C GLY A 140 -23.88 1.47 -24.97
N ASP A 141 -24.26 2.33 -24.02
CA ASP A 141 -24.95 3.57 -24.32
C ASP A 141 -23.93 4.63 -24.81
N PRO A 142 -24.01 5.09 -26.07
CA PRO A 142 -23.09 6.06 -26.62
C PRO A 142 -23.18 7.45 -25.97
N LYS A 143 -24.31 7.77 -25.33
CA LYS A 143 -24.50 9.01 -24.57
C LYS A 143 -23.79 8.95 -23.22
N ARG A 144 -23.61 7.75 -22.65
CA ARG A 144 -22.95 7.54 -21.35
C ARG A 144 -21.52 7.09 -21.54
N ALA A 145 -20.72 7.94 -22.18
CA ALA A 145 -19.30 7.70 -22.37
C ALA A 145 -18.51 8.23 -21.15
N VAL A 146 -17.58 7.41 -20.65
CA VAL A 146 -16.62 7.80 -19.60
C VAL A 146 -15.23 7.69 -20.17
N THR A 147 -14.43 8.73 -20.03
CA THR A 147 -13.04 8.74 -20.46
C THR A 147 -12.22 7.78 -19.59
N VAL A 148 -11.46 6.89 -20.24
CA VAL A 148 -10.55 5.96 -19.57
C VAL A 148 -9.16 6.57 -19.50
N VAL A 149 -8.66 7.00 -20.66
CA VAL A 149 -7.33 7.59 -20.81
C VAL A 149 -7.29 8.50 -22.03
N CYS A 150 -6.53 9.58 -21.93
CA CYS A 150 -6.11 10.38 -23.07
C CYS A 150 -4.70 10.88 -22.82
N ALA A 151 -3.91 10.98 -23.88
CA ALA A 151 -2.54 11.42 -23.72
C ALA A 151 -2.04 12.29 -24.87
N HIS A 152 -1.12 13.19 -24.57
CA HIS A 152 -0.70 14.26 -25.43
C HIS A 152 0.82 14.43 -25.44
N THR A 153 1.31 14.93 -26.57
CA THR A 153 2.66 15.49 -26.74
C THR A 153 2.52 16.97 -27.10
N LEU A 154 3.62 17.71 -27.14
CA LEU A 154 3.58 19.10 -27.60
C LEU A 154 3.09 19.21 -29.05
N THR A 155 3.45 18.24 -29.90
CA THR A 155 2.97 18.16 -31.28
C THR A 155 1.45 18.03 -31.36
N THR A 156 0.83 17.16 -30.56
CA THR A 156 -0.64 17.05 -30.57
C THR A 156 -1.33 18.24 -29.91
N LEU A 157 -0.70 18.86 -28.90
CA LEU A 157 -1.24 20.05 -28.23
C LEU A 157 -1.18 21.32 -29.08
N ALA A 158 -0.24 21.40 -30.03
CA ALA A 158 -0.16 22.52 -30.99
C ALA A 158 -1.42 22.67 -31.87
N GLN A 159 -2.26 21.63 -31.96
CA GLN A 159 -3.50 21.60 -32.73
C GLN A 159 -4.69 22.24 -31.99
N TYR A 160 -4.46 22.80 -30.80
CA TYR A 160 -5.46 23.45 -29.97
C TYR A 160 -5.11 24.93 -29.78
N LYS A 161 -6.12 25.77 -29.51
CA LYS A 161 -5.91 27.21 -29.26
C LYS A 161 -5.00 27.48 -28.05
N GLU A 162 -4.99 26.58 -27.07
CA GLU A 162 -4.14 26.63 -25.88
C GLU A 162 -2.69 26.18 -26.14
N GLY A 163 -2.43 25.53 -27.28
CA GLY A 163 -1.13 24.94 -27.63
C GLY A 163 0.07 25.88 -27.42
N PRO A 164 0.04 27.13 -27.93
CA PRO A 164 1.12 28.08 -27.72
C PRO A 164 1.38 28.41 -26.25
N GLN A 165 0.33 28.53 -25.44
CA GLN A 165 0.46 28.81 -24.00
C GLN A 165 1.05 27.62 -23.25
N ILE A 166 0.64 26.40 -23.62
CA ILE A 166 1.20 25.17 -23.06
C ILE A 166 2.67 25.05 -23.42
N ALA A 167 3.03 25.23 -24.69
CA ALA A 167 4.40 25.18 -25.17
C ALA A 167 5.31 26.21 -24.46
N ALA A 168 4.80 27.39 -24.11
CA ALA A 168 5.56 28.41 -23.38
C ALA A 168 5.88 28.04 -21.93
N LEU A 169 5.08 27.18 -21.28
CA LEU A 169 5.31 26.75 -19.90
C LEU A 169 6.37 25.65 -19.78
N VAL A 170 6.52 24.86 -20.84
CA VAL A 170 7.30 23.61 -20.83
C VAL A 170 8.80 23.85 -20.67
N PRO A 171 9.46 24.78 -21.40
CA PRO A 171 10.90 25.04 -21.21
C PRO A 171 11.24 25.37 -19.76
N ARG A 172 10.40 26.19 -19.10
CA ARG A 172 10.64 26.58 -17.72
C ARG A 172 10.42 25.42 -16.75
N LEU A 173 9.41 24.58 -16.98
CA LEU A 173 9.25 23.35 -16.21
C LEU A 173 10.48 22.46 -16.35
N MET A 174 10.96 22.22 -17.57
CA MET A 174 12.14 21.39 -17.83
C MET A 174 13.40 21.94 -17.16
N GLU A 175 13.62 23.26 -17.19
CA GLU A 175 14.73 23.89 -16.46
C GLU A 175 14.64 23.68 -14.94
N LEU A 176 13.44 23.76 -14.36
CA LEU A 176 13.26 23.53 -12.92
C LEU A 176 13.38 22.04 -12.57
N THR A 177 12.88 21.15 -13.43
CA THR A 177 12.95 19.70 -13.22
C THR A 177 14.39 19.23 -13.21
N TRP A 178 15.16 19.63 -14.23
CA TRP A 178 16.48 19.07 -14.50
C TRP A 178 17.65 19.99 -14.15
N GLY A 179 17.37 21.25 -13.83
CA GLY A 179 18.39 22.23 -13.53
C GLY A 179 18.99 22.92 -14.77
N ARG A 180 19.97 23.77 -14.51
CA ARG A 180 20.71 24.54 -15.50
C ARG A 180 22.08 24.91 -14.93
N GLU A 181 23.13 24.63 -15.68
CA GLU A 181 24.48 25.10 -15.36
C GLU A 181 24.56 26.64 -15.34
N PRO A 182 25.44 27.24 -14.52
CA PRO A 182 25.64 28.68 -14.54
C PRO A 182 26.13 29.14 -15.93
N SER A 183 25.56 30.22 -16.44
CA SER A 183 25.88 30.75 -17.77
C SER A 183 25.90 32.27 -17.75
N GLY A 184 27.10 32.85 -17.84
CA GLY A 184 27.31 34.30 -17.72
C GLY A 184 26.83 34.80 -16.35
N ASP A 185 25.93 35.78 -16.37
CA ASP A 185 25.32 36.36 -15.16
C ASP A 185 24.18 35.52 -14.57
N ASN A 186 23.78 34.44 -15.25
CA ASN A 186 22.71 33.57 -14.76
C ASN A 186 23.29 32.57 -13.76
N PRO A 187 22.85 32.59 -12.48
CA PRO A 187 23.27 31.57 -11.53
C PRO A 187 22.77 30.19 -11.99
N GLY A 188 23.54 29.18 -11.63
CA GLY A 188 23.15 27.79 -11.79
C GLY A 188 21.88 27.50 -11.00
N LEU A 189 21.04 26.62 -11.54
CA LEU A 189 19.80 26.15 -10.95
C LEU A 189 19.97 24.64 -10.74
N PRO A 190 19.97 24.12 -9.51
CA PRO A 190 20.01 22.67 -9.29
C PRO A 190 18.71 22.02 -9.78
N ALA A 191 18.76 20.73 -10.12
CA ALA A 191 17.55 19.98 -10.43
C ALA A 191 16.62 19.91 -9.21
N ILE A 192 15.32 19.72 -9.44
CA ILE A 192 14.32 19.75 -8.35
C ILE A 192 14.63 18.72 -7.24
N PHE A 193 15.17 17.56 -7.63
CA PHE A 193 15.54 16.46 -6.75
C PHE A 193 16.93 16.60 -6.12
N GLU A 194 17.74 17.57 -6.55
CA GLU A 194 19.10 17.83 -6.05
C GLU A 194 19.15 18.91 -4.97
N HIS A 195 18.04 19.63 -4.76
CA HIS A 195 17.98 20.63 -3.72
C HIS A 195 18.32 20.06 -2.34
N ILE A 196 19.10 20.82 -1.57
CA ILE A 196 19.58 20.41 -0.25
C ILE A 196 18.39 20.11 0.65
N GLY A 197 18.43 18.94 1.28
CA GLY A 197 17.43 18.52 2.25
C GLY A 197 16.16 17.92 1.66
N MET A 198 16.05 17.76 0.33
CA MET A 198 14.96 17.00 -0.30
C MET A 198 14.91 15.58 0.27
N LYS A 199 13.71 15.13 0.66
CA LYS A 199 13.48 13.81 1.27
C LYS A 199 12.62 12.96 0.35
N THR A 200 13.01 11.72 0.12
CA THR A 200 12.15 10.75 -0.55
C THR A 200 11.01 10.33 0.38
N ASN A 201 9.89 9.94 -0.22
CA ASN A 201 8.73 9.39 0.46
C ASN A 201 9.12 8.08 1.17
N LEU A 202 8.59 7.86 2.38
CA LEU A 202 8.89 6.66 3.19
C LEU A 202 8.63 5.33 2.47
N ARG A 203 7.68 5.31 1.53
CA ARG A 203 7.33 4.15 0.70
C ARG A 203 8.38 3.79 -0.36
N SER A 204 9.25 4.75 -0.72
CA SER A 204 10.43 4.46 -1.52
C SER A 204 11.42 3.77 -0.59
N LYS A 205 11.36 2.43 -0.53
CA LYS A 205 12.34 1.63 0.23
C LYS A 205 13.73 2.11 -0.19
N VAL A 206 14.58 2.45 0.78
CA VAL A 206 15.99 2.75 0.52
C VAL A 206 16.63 1.45 0.05
N VAL A 207 16.55 1.18 -1.25
CA VAL A 207 17.43 0.19 -1.87
C VAL A 207 18.82 0.77 -1.66
N ASN A 208 19.69 -0.04 -1.07
CA ASN A 208 20.98 0.36 -0.51
C ASN A 208 21.99 0.67 -1.63
N LEU A 209 21.63 1.59 -2.53
CA LEU A 209 22.35 1.91 -3.75
C LEU A 209 22.90 3.32 -3.58
N SER A 210 24.08 3.41 -2.98
CA SER A 210 24.94 4.61 -3.04
C SER A 210 25.10 5.17 -4.46
N LYS A 211 24.82 4.35 -5.49
CA LYS A 211 24.87 4.68 -6.92
C LYS A 211 23.72 5.56 -7.42
N PHE A 212 22.56 5.59 -6.75
CA PHE A 212 21.35 6.29 -7.23
C PHE A 212 20.76 7.22 -6.17
N LYS A 213 21.59 8.14 -5.68
CA LYS A 213 21.27 9.00 -4.52
C LYS A 213 19.97 9.80 -4.67
N ASN A 214 19.59 10.16 -5.89
CA ASN A 214 18.45 11.02 -6.19
C ASN A 214 17.26 10.27 -6.78
N ASP A 215 17.27 8.93 -6.78
CA ASP A 215 16.14 8.15 -7.26
C ASP A 215 15.08 8.03 -6.16
N GLY A 216 13.83 8.10 -6.57
CA GLY A 216 12.69 7.86 -5.70
C GLY A 216 11.52 8.80 -5.94
N SER A 217 10.55 8.70 -5.03
CA SER A 217 9.32 9.48 -5.05
C SER A 217 9.43 10.62 -4.06
N TYR A 218 9.09 11.84 -4.46
CA TYR A 218 9.10 13.06 -3.67
C TYR A 218 7.67 13.63 -3.60
N ASN A 219 7.26 14.18 -2.47
CA ASN A 219 5.94 14.81 -2.35
C ASN A 219 6.07 16.32 -2.40
N LEU A 220 5.71 16.95 -3.50
CA LEU A 220 6.01 18.36 -3.72
C LEU A 220 4.93 19.32 -3.19
N ALA A 221 3.68 18.87 -3.07
CA ALA A 221 2.56 19.73 -2.68
C ALA A 221 2.07 19.47 -1.26
N SER A 222 1.61 18.26 -0.98
CA SER A 222 0.85 17.96 0.24
C SER A 222 1.07 16.53 0.69
N THR A 223 1.41 16.34 1.96
CA THR A 223 1.49 15.02 2.57
C THR A 223 0.24 14.74 3.36
N HIS A 224 -0.29 13.51 3.24
CA HIS A 224 -1.12 12.97 4.30
C HIS A 224 -0.22 12.55 5.47
N GLY A 225 -0.52 13.03 6.67
CA GLY A 225 0.06 12.50 7.89
C GLY A 225 -0.30 11.02 8.01
N GLU A 226 0.66 10.12 7.80
CA GLU A 226 0.44 8.70 8.04
C GLU A 226 0.17 8.49 9.54
N GLY A 227 -1.03 8.03 9.88
CA GLY A 227 -1.44 7.76 11.27
C GLY A 227 -2.24 8.87 11.96
N GLU A 228 -2.37 10.06 11.37
CA GLU A 228 -3.09 11.21 12.00
C GLU A 228 -4.60 11.21 11.75
N GLY A 229 -5.12 10.20 11.05
CA GLY A 229 -6.54 10.09 10.67
C GLY A 229 -6.81 10.73 9.30
N HIS A 230 -7.93 10.34 8.69
CA HIS A 230 -8.34 10.91 7.40
C HIS A 230 -8.66 12.39 7.58
N GLY A 231 -8.01 13.25 6.79
CA GLY A 231 -8.30 14.69 6.73
C GLY A 231 -7.19 15.64 7.16
N HIS A 232 -6.08 15.20 7.72
CA HIS A 232 -4.95 16.13 7.90
C HIS A 232 -4.23 16.33 6.56
N PHE A 233 -4.43 17.53 6.01
CA PHE A 233 -3.79 17.99 4.78
C PHE A 233 -2.82 19.10 5.15
N ALA A 234 -1.52 18.80 5.09
CA ALA A 234 -0.46 19.75 5.37
C ALA A 234 0.38 19.95 4.09
N PRO A 235 0.88 21.18 3.85
CA PRO A 235 1.91 21.39 2.84
C PRO A 235 3.06 20.42 3.08
N ALA A 236 3.53 19.77 2.01
CA ALA A 236 4.64 18.84 2.10
C ALA A 236 5.93 19.62 2.43
N VAL A 237 6.46 19.45 3.65
CA VAL A 237 7.77 20.02 4.01
C VAL A 237 8.86 19.06 3.55
N GLN A 238 9.22 19.13 2.28
CA GLN A 238 10.31 18.32 1.71
C GLN A 238 11.68 18.81 2.15
N THR A 239 11.85 20.11 2.24
CA THR A 239 13.12 20.80 2.57
C THR A 239 12.82 22.13 3.26
N ASN A 240 13.79 22.62 4.02
CA ASN A 240 13.72 23.89 4.75
C ASN A 240 14.54 25.00 4.09
N THR A 241 15.13 24.75 2.90
CA THR A 241 15.92 25.76 2.20
C THR A 241 15.00 26.73 1.43
N PRO A 242 15.19 28.06 1.55
CA PRO A 242 14.39 29.04 0.81
C PRO A 242 14.43 28.84 -0.70
N GLU A 243 15.59 28.48 -1.25
CA GLU A 243 15.82 28.31 -2.68
C GLU A 243 14.97 27.17 -3.24
N ALA A 244 14.93 26.04 -2.53
CA ALA A 244 14.12 24.90 -2.93
C ALA A 244 12.62 25.18 -2.77
N ALA A 245 12.22 25.91 -1.73
CA ALA A 245 10.83 26.33 -1.55
C ALA A 245 10.34 27.21 -2.73
N VAL A 246 11.19 28.11 -3.23
CA VAL A 246 10.90 28.92 -4.42
C VAL A 246 10.79 28.05 -5.67
N ALA A 247 11.72 27.12 -5.89
CA ALA A 247 11.70 26.23 -7.04
C ALA A 247 10.45 25.31 -7.03
N ILE A 248 10.16 24.67 -5.89
CA ILE A 248 8.96 23.84 -5.70
C ILE A 248 7.70 24.66 -5.96
N LYS A 249 7.59 25.87 -5.40
CA LYS A 249 6.45 26.76 -5.64
C LYS A 249 6.26 27.05 -7.13
N GLU A 250 7.34 27.38 -7.85
CA GLU A 250 7.27 27.68 -9.28
C GLU A 250 6.86 26.47 -10.10
N VAL A 251 7.41 25.29 -9.80
CA VAL A 251 7.00 24.00 -10.39
C VAL A 251 5.50 23.77 -10.18
N LEU A 252 5.01 23.91 -8.94
CA LEU A 252 3.59 23.71 -8.62
C LEU A 252 2.68 24.71 -9.35
N GLN A 253 3.10 25.97 -9.53
CA GLN A 253 2.35 26.96 -10.30
C GLN A 253 2.28 26.62 -11.79
N ILE A 254 3.40 26.17 -12.38
CA ILE A 254 3.43 25.74 -13.78
C ILE A 254 2.58 24.49 -13.98
N LEU A 255 2.72 23.50 -13.11
CA LEU A 255 1.94 22.25 -13.14
C LEU A 255 0.44 22.50 -12.96
N HIS A 256 0.05 23.42 -12.08
CA HIS A 256 -1.34 23.84 -11.95
C HIS A 256 -1.86 24.44 -13.26
N ARG A 257 -1.12 25.38 -13.87
CA ARG A 257 -1.51 25.96 -15.16
C ARG A 257 -1.60 24.92 -16.27
N LEU A 258 -0.65 23.99 -16.35
CA LEU A 258 -0.70 22.88 -17.30
C LEU A 258 -1.94 22.02 -17.07
N TYR A 259 -2.30 21.74 -15.81
CA TYR A 259 -3.52 21.00 -15.49
C TYR A 259 -4.78 21.69 -16.02
N ARG A 260 -4.93 22.99 -15.76
CA ARG A 260 -6.09 23.78 -16.22
C ARG A 260 -6.18 23.87 -17.75
N LEU A 261 -5.04 23.88 -18.44
CA LEU A 261 -5.00 23.97 -19.90
C LEU A 261 -5.19 22.62 -20.59
N VAL A 262 -4.64 21.53 -20.02
CA VAL A 262 -4.55 20.22 -20.69
C VAL A 262 -5.70 19.30 -20.30
N MET A 263 -6.11 19.27 -19.02
CA MET A 263 -7.15 18.36 -18.57
C MET A 263 -8.46 18.49 -19.37
N PRO A 264 -8.97 19.70 -19.69
CA PRO A 264 -10.18 19.86 -20.51
C PRO A 264 -10.05 19.36 -21.95
N LEU A 265 -8.81 19.21 -22.45
CA LEU A 265 -8.54 18.66 -23.79
C LEU A 265 -8.64 17.13 -23.81
N CYS A 266 -8.39 16.50 -22.65
CA CYS A 266 -8.31 15.06 -22.47
C CYS A 266 -9.66 14.37 -22.22
N ILE A 267 -10.62 15.06 -21.62
CA ILE A 267 -11.89 14.47 -21.14
C ILE A 267 -13.10 15.16 -21.76
N SER A 268 -14.30 14.60 -21.55
CA SER A 268 -15.53 15.23 -22.02
C SER A 268 -15.84 16.53 -21.26
N ARG A 269 -16.59 17.43 -21.90
CA ARG A 269 -17.10 18.65 -21.26
C ARG A 269 -17.90 18.34 -20.00
N PHE A 270 -18.70 17.27 -20.03
CA PHE A 270 -19.48 16.81 -18.88
C PHE A 270 -18.56 16.43 -17.72
N GLU A 271 -17.55 15.59 -17.95
CA GLU A 271 -16.61 15.18 -16.90
C GLU A 271 -15.85 16.37 -16.31
N TRP A 272 -15.41 17.30 -17.16
CA TRP A 272 -14.75 18.53 -16.72
C TRP A 272 -15.65 19.40 -15.86
N ASP A 273 -16.88 19.69 -16.30
CA ASP A 273 -17.83 20.54 -15.57
C ASP A 273 -18.25 19.90 -14.25
N MET A 274 -18.34 18.56 -14.18
CA MET A 274 -18.60 17.84 -12.94
C MET A 274 -17.43 17.93 -11.95
N MET A 275 -16.18 17.87 -12.44
CA MET A 275 -14.99 18.09 -11.60
C MET A 275 -14.94 19.52 -11.08
N GLU A 276 -15.18 20.52 -11.93
CA GLU A 276 -15.25 21.93 -11.53
C GLU A 276 -16.33 22.13 -10.46
N PHE A 277 -17.55 21.69 -10.74
CA PHE A 277 -18.67 21.80 -9.81
C PHE A 277 -18.35 21.15 -8.47
N ASN A 278 -17.86 19.90 -8.49
CA ASN A 278 -17.49 19.19 -7.27
C ASN A 278 -16.39 19.94 -6.50
N GLY A 279 -15.39 20.47 -7.20
CA GLY A 279 -14.29 21.20 -6.60
C GLY A 279 -14.74 22.51 -5.94
N TYR A 280 -15.60 23.29 -6.60
CA TYR A 280 -16.18 24.51 -6.03
C TYR A 280 -17.06 24.22 -4.82
N GLU A 281 -17.99 23.26 -4.92
CA GLU A 281 -18.88 22.88 -3.82
C GLU A 281 -18.08 22.41 -2.60
N ASN A 282 -17.02 21.62 -2.81
CA ASN A 282 -16.18 21.09 -1.74
C ASN A 282 -15.07 22.06 -1.28
N ASN A 283 -15.00 23.28 -1.83
CA ASN A 283 -13.92 24.24 -1.56
C ASN A 283 -12.51 23.63 -1.73
N VAL A 284 -12.34 22.83 -2.77
CA VAL A 284 -11.07 22.18 -3.10
C VAL A 284 -10.13 23.20 -3.70
N VAL A 285 -9.10 23.59 -2.95
CA VAL A 285 -8.05 24.50 -3.42
C VAL A 285 -6.87 23.68 -3.93
N ALA A 286 -6.54 23.84 -5.21
CA ALA A 286 -5.38 23.19 -5.81
C ALA A 286 -4.05 23.77 -5.28
N PHE A 287 -2.96 23.01 -5.40
CA PHE A 287 -1.64 23.64 -5.26
C PHE A 287 -1.37 24.58 -6.44
N GLY A 288 -0.54 25.60 -6.23
CA GLY A 288 -0.10 26.51 -7.30
C GLY A 288 -1.16 27.49 -7.82
N GLY A 289 -2.40 27.42 -7.33
CA GLY A 289 -3.51 28.31 -7.72
C GLY A 289 -4.65 28.33 -6.69
N ILE A 290 -5.68 29.13 -6.97
CA ILE A 290 -6.89 29.24 -6.11
C ILE A 290 -8.09 28.48 -6.70
N GLU A 291 -7.97 28.04 -7.95
CA GLU A 291 -9.02 27.30 -8.66
C GLU A 291 -9.04 25.83 -8.24
N PRO A 292 -10.17 25.13 -8.44
CA PRO A 292 -10.22 23.69 -8.30
C PRO A 292 -9.20 22.98 -9.19
N GLY A 293 -8.62 21.90 -8.66
CA GLY A 293 -7.57 21.18 -9.34
C GLY A 293 -6.90 20.14 -8.44
N PRO A 294 -5.72 19.65 -8.85
CA PRO A 294 -5.02 18.62 -8.09
C PRO A 294 -4.59 19.19 -6.74
N THR A 295 -4.85 18.43 -5.68
CA THR A 295 -4.45 18.82 -4.33
C THR A 295 -3.07 18.25 -4.00
N SER A 296 -2.69 17.13 -4.61
CA SER A 296 -1.41 16.45 -4.37
C SER A 296 -0.55 16.41 -5.63
N CYS A 297 0.76 16.60 -5.45
CA CYS A 297 1.76 16.49 -6.50
C CYS A 297 2.89 15.60 -6.01
N GLN A 298 3.18 14.55 -6.77
CA GLN A 298 4.28 13.65 -6.51
C GLN A 298 5.27 13.69 -7.66
N GLY A 299 6.54 13.95 -7.38
CA GLY A 299 7.64 13.87 -8.34
C GLY A 299 8.35 12.52 -8.24
N ASN A 300 8.50 11.80 -9.35
CA ASN A 300 9.19 10.52 -9.40
C ASN A 300 10.45 10.67 -10.24
N ALA A 301 11.61 10.70 -9.59
CA ALA A 301 12.90 10.72 -10.27
C ALA A 301 13.42 9.29 -10.41
N SER A 302 13.88 8.95 -11.61
CA SER A 302 14.48 7.64 -11.87
C SER A 302 15.65 7.74 -12.83
N SER A 303 16.76 7.14 -12.42
CA SER A 303 17.92 6.81 -13.23
C SER A 303 17.88 5.36 -13.71
N ALA A 304 16.90 4.56 -13.28
CA ALA A 304 16.71 3.21 -13.77
C ALA A 304 16.45 3.25 -15.28
N ALA A 305 17.36 2.63 -16.00
CA ALA A 305 17.26 2.42 -17.42
C ALA A 305 17.96 1.13 -17.78
N ASN A 306 17.45 0.48 -18.81
CA ASN A 306 18.10 -0.68 -19.40
C ASN A 306 19.18 -0.15 -20.34
N VAL A 307 20.44 -0.28 -19.92
CA VAL A 307 21.59 0.26 -20.64
C VAL A 307 22.25 -0.87 -21.43
N PHE A 308 22.24 -0.76 -22.76
CA PHE A 308 22.96 -1.67 -23.63
C PHE A 308 24.35 -1.14 -23.96
N ASP A 309 25.38 -1.93 -23.64
CA ASP A 309 26.75 -1.71 -24.09
C ASP A 309 27.02 -2.69 -25.23
N LEU A 310 26.85 -2.23 -26.47
CA LEU A 310 27.15 -3.02 -27.66
C LEU A 310 28.61 -2.83 -28.00
N ASP A 311 29.39 -3.91 -28.03
CA ASP A 311 30.77 -3.90 -28.52
C ASP A 311 30.82 -3.75 -30.04
N LEU A 312 30.48 -2.57 -30.53
CA LEU A 312 30.69 -2.22 -31.94
C LEU A 312 32.20 -2.20 -32.23
N PRO A 313 32.69 -2.85 -33.31
CA PRO A 313 34.10 -2.78 -33.68
C PRO A 313 34.52 -1.32 -33.86
N ALA A 314 35.68 -0.97 -33.29
CA ALA A 314 36.20 0.41 -33.24
C ALA A 314 36.52 1.00 -34.63
N ASP A 315 36.60 0.15 -35.65
CA ASP A 315 37.02 0.52 -36.98
C ASP A 315 35.77 0.71 -37.86
N GLY A 316 35.36 1.96 -38.05
CA GLY A 316 34.17 2.39 -38.81
C GLY A 316 34.19 2.11 -40.32
N ALA A 317 34.69 0.96 -40.77
CA ALA A 317 34.52 0.51 -42.14
C ALA A 317 33.22 -0.30 -42.25
N PRO A 318 32.22 0.13 -43.05
CA PRO A 318 31.07 -0.70 -43.32
C PRO A 318 31.53 -1.91 -44.16
N SER A 319 31.56 -3.09 -43.55
CA SER A 319 31.56 -4.34 -44.32
C SER A 319 30.30 -4.34 -45.19
N PRO A 320 30.38 -4.70 -46.49
CA PRO A 320 29.22 -4.69 -47.37
C PRO A 320 28.25 -5.78 -46.90
N ILE A 321 27.17 -5.36 -46.26
CA ILE A 321 26.04 -6.23 -45.92
C ILE A 321 25.28 -6.49 -47.22
N HIS A 322 25.16 -7.76 -47.60
CA HIS A 322 24.31 -8.18 -48.71
C HIS A 322 22.86 -7.82 -48.40
N VAL A 323 22.30 -6.91 -49.19
CA VAL A 323 20.89 -6.52 -49.16
C VAL A 323 20.09 -7.68 -49.75
N LEU A 324 19.24 -8.33 -48.94
CA LEU A 324 18.18 -9.17 -49.47
C LEU A 324 17.13 -8.26 -50.15
N PRO A 325 16.63 -8.61 -51.35
CA PRO A 325 15.66 -7.77 -52.04
C PRO A 325 14.33 -7.73 -51.28
N SER A 326 13.79 -6.52 -51.12
CA SER A 326 12.42 -6.30 -50.67
C SER A 326 11.45 -6.67 -51.80
N ASP A 327 10.60 -7.67 -51.57
CA ASP A 327 9.45 -7.94 -52.43
C ASP A 327 8.44 -6.79 -52.37
N GLY A 328 8.02 -6.31 -53.55
CA GLY A 328 6.90 -5.39 -53.70
C GLY A 328 6.76 -4.78 -55.09
N ASP A 329 5.80 -5.33 -55.86
CA ASP A 329 4.93 -4.66 -56.87
C ASP A 329 5.33 -4.74 -58.38
N PRO A 330 4.37 -4.58 -59.33
CA PRO A 330 3.61 -5.71 -59.94
C PRO A 330 3.45 -5.63 -61.49
N LEU A 331 2.80 -6.66 -62.09
CA LEU A 331 2.21 -6.75 -63.46
C LEU A 331 3.17 -6.90 -64.68
N PRO A 332 2.72 -7.31 -65.90
CA PRO A 332 1.62 -8.21 -66.33
C PRO A 332 2.04 -9.30 -67.39
N ILE A 333 1.16 -10.30 -67.58
CA ILE A 333 0.85 -11.11 -68.79
C ILE A 333 1.87 -11.13 -69.97
N GLN A 334 2.40 -12.30 -70.34
CA GLN A 334 2.13 -13.00 -71.62
C GLN A 334 2.85 -14.36 -71.75
N VAL A 335 2.12 -15.25 -72.42
CA VAL A 335 2.39 -16.64 -72.78
C VAL A 335 3.34 -16.68 -73.98
N ASP A 336 4.32 -17.58 -74.02
CA ASP A 336 4.41 -18.59 -75.10
C ASP A 336 5.51 -19.64 -74.88
N LEU A 337 5.17 -20.84 -75.36
CA LEU A 337 5.91 -22.09 -75.37
C LEU A 337 7.20 -22.00 -76.20
N ASP A 338 8.23 -22.74 -75.79
CA ASP A 338 8.91 -23.69 -76.69
C ASP A 338 9.83 -24.65 -75.92
N LEU A 339 9.51 -25.95 -76.03
CA LEU A 339 10.41 -27.08 -75.84
C LEU A 339 11.18 -27.28 -77.15
N PRO A 340 12.46 -27.71 -77.16
CA PRO A 340 12.71 -29.15 -77.02
C PRO A 340 14.04 -29.59 -76.35
N ALA A 341 13.92 -30.74 -75.68
CA ALA A 341 14.73 -31.97 -75.71
C ALA A 341 16.27 -31.97 -75.87
N ASP A 342 16.85 -32.92 -75.12
CA ASP A 342 18.16 -33.58 -75.21
C ASP A 342 19.37 -32.74 -74.76
N GLY A 343 20.25 -33.20 -73.87
CA GLY A 343 20.43 -34.46 -73.18
C GLY A 343 21.79 -34.41 -72.47
N ASP A 344 21.93 -35.23 -71.43
CA ASP A 344 23.19 -35.68 -70.82
C ASP A 344 24.06 -34.64 -70.06
N ASN A 345 24.01 -34.69 -68.72
CA ASN A 345 25.19 -34.56 -67.86
C ASN A 345 24.90 -35.09 -66.44
N SER A 346 25.78 -35.97 -65.99
CA SER A 346 25.94 -36.39 -64.60
C SER A 346 26.90 -35.42 -63.86
N PRO A 347 27.23 -35.63 -62.58
CA PRO A 347 26.43 -35.34 -61.40
C PRO A 347 27.13 -34.28 -60.51
N THR A 348 26.40 -33.39 -59.85
CA THR A 348 26.97 -32.64 -58.70
C THR A 348 25.92 -32.48 -57.61
N GLN A 349 26.27 -32.97 -56.43
CA GLN A 349 25.51 -32.82 -55.19
C GLN A 349 25.23 -31.34 -54.91
N VAL A 350 23.97 -31.03 -54.63
CA VAL A 350 23.56 -29.79 -53.96
C VAL A 350 23.60 -30.09 -52.47
N ASP A 351 24.48 -29.39 -51.77
CA ASP A 351 24.60 -29.39 -50.31
C ASP A 351 23.78 -28.18 -49.81
N ASP A 352 22.59 -28.45 -49.30
CA ASP A 352 21.77 -27.48 -48.57
C ASP A 352 22.27 -27.41 -47.13
N SER A 353 23.06 -26.39 -46.82
CA SER A 353 23.15 -25.84 -45.46
C SER A 353 23.64 -24.39 -45.49
N GLU A 354 22.70 -23.44 -45.60
CA GLU A 354 22.93 -22.07 -45.17
C GLU A 354 23.15 -22.07 -43.66
N GLN A 355 24.43 -22.07 -43.27
CA GLN A 355 24.85 -21.79 -41.90
C GLN A 355 24.58 -20.32 -41.60
N VAL A 356 23.54 -20.07 -40.81
CA VAL A 356 23.37 -18.78 -40.10
C VAL A 356 24.61 -18.58 -39.23
N ASN A 357 25.34 -17.49 -39.47
CA ASN A 357 26.58 -17.14 -38.78
C ASN A 357 26.38 -17.12 -37.25
N GLU A 358 27.14 -17.96 -36.53
CA GLU A 358 27.14 -18.03 -35.05
C GLU A 358 27.44 -16.68 -34.36
N SER A 359 27.97 -15.67 -35.08
CA SER A 359 28.27 -14.35 -34.50
C SER A 359 27.02 -13.53 -34.15
N GLU A 360 25.91 -13.68 -34.88
CA GLU A 360 24.66 -12.94 -34.57
C GLU A 360 23.91 -13.55 -33.37
N GLU A 361 24.03 -14.87 -33.17
CA GLU A 361 23.38 -15.57 -32.05
C GLU A 361 24.04 -15.24 -30.69
N VAL A 362 25.34 -14.93 -30.70
CA VAL A 362 26.10 -14.52 -29.51
C VAL A 362 25.65 -13.16 -28.98
N ASP A 363 25.25 -12.23 -29.85
CA ASP A 363 24.73 -10.91 -29.45
C ASP A 363 23.28 -10.99 -28.94
N LEU A 364 22.45 -11.87 -29.50
CA LEU A 364 21.06 -12.05 -29.03
C LEU A 364 21.00 -12.62 -27.61
N LYS A 365 21.90 -13.55 -27.25
CA LYS A 365 21.97 -14.12 -25.89
C LYS A 365 22.46 -13.11 -24.85
N LYS A 366 23.40 -12.22 -25.22
CA LYS A 366 23.82 -11.09 -24.36
C LYS A 366 22.70 -10.06 -24.19
N LEU A 367 21.98 -9.75 -25.28
CA LEU A 367 20.81 -8.87 -25.28
C LEU A 367 19.74 -9.39 -24.31
N LEU A 368 19.36 -10.68 -24.45
CA LEU A 368 18.38 -11.33 -23.58
C LEU A 368 18.82 -11.35 -22.12
N ARG A 369 20.10 -11.64 -21.83
CA ARG A 369 20.62 -11.62 -20.46
C ARG A 369 20.60 -10.22 -19.85
N ALA A 370 20.99 -9.18 -20.58
CA ALA A 370 20.95 -7.79 -20.11
C ALA A 370 19.51 -7.28 -19.90
N ILE A 371 18.55 -7.71 -20.73
CA ILE A 371 17.11 -7.43 -20.52
C ILE A 371 16.61 -8.11 -19.24
N LEU A 372 16.98 -9.37 -19.02
CA LEU A 372 16.57 -10.15 -17.86
C LEU A 372 17.25 -9.70 -16.54
N GLU A 373 18.45 -9.13 -16.61
CA GLU A 373 19.21 -8.61 -15.47
C GLU A 373 18.93 -7.12 -15.19
N SER A 374 18.10 -6.48 -16.01
CA SER A 374 17.82 -5.05 -15.87
C SER A 374 17.04 -4.72 -14.59
N ALA A 375 17.48 -3.69 -13.88
CA ALA A 375 16.79 -3.22 -12.69
C ALA A 375 15.44 -2.63 -13.10
N GLY A 376 14.36 -3.34 -12.76
CA GLY A 376 13.01 -2.86 -13.04
C GLY A 376 12.73 -1.50 -12.41
N LEU A 377 11.76 -0.76 -12.97
CA LEU A 377 11.35 0.53 -12.44
C LEU A 377 10.90 0.44 -10.97
N ASP A 378 10.43 -0.74 -10.56
CA ASP A 378 10.07 -1.08 -9.18
C ASP A 378 11.28 -1.06 -8.23
N THR A 379 12.49 -1.27 -8.74
CA THR A 379 13.72 -1.14 -7.97
C THR A 379 14.00 0.32 -7.63
N ALA A 380 13.74 1.26 -8.55
CA ALA A 380 13.98 2.69 -8.32
C ALA A 380 12.80 3.38 -7.60
N LEU A 381 11.57 3.05 -7.97
CA LEU A 381 10.36 3.72 -7.47
C LEU A 381 9.61 2.90 -6.41
N GLY A 382 10.08 1.70 -6.08
CA GLY A 382 9.39 0.79 -5.17
C GLY A 382 8.08 0.27 -5.79
N PRO A 383 7.00 0.11 -5.00
CA PRO A 383 5.71 -0.38 -5.49
C PRO A 383 5.15 0.39 -6.70
N GLN A 384 5.55 1.66 -6.88
CA GLN A 384 5.08 2.51 -7.97
C GLN A 384 5.61 2.11 -9.36
N GLY A 385 6.68 1.31 -9.41
CA GLY A 385 7.16 0.72 -10.67
C GLY A 385 6.52 -0.63 -10.99
N SER A 386 5.68 -1.16 -10.09
CA SER A 386 4.95 -2.42 -10.28
C SER A 386 3.47 -2.15 -10.61
N PRO A 387 2.71 -3.11 -11.15
CA PRO A 387 1.27 -2.95 -11.35
C PRO A 387 0.56 -2.60 -10.04
N HIS A 388 -0.09 -1.44 -9.99
CA HIS A 388 -0.78 -0.94 -8.80
C HIS A 388 -1.97 -0.06 -9.16
N ALA A 389 -2.80 0.23 -8.16
CA ALA A 389 -3.88 1.19 -8.21
C ALA A 389 -3.74 2.18 -7.05
N ASP A 390 -3.96 3.47 -7.31
CA ASP A 390 -3.87 4.52 -6.31
C ASP A 390 -5.19 4.65 -5.55
N LEU A 391 -5.41 3.74 -4.59
CA LEU A 391 -6.67 3.62 -3.84
C LEU A 391 -7.04 4.87 -3.00
N LYS A 392 -6.13 5.83 -2.84
CA LYS A 392 -6.34 7.07 -2.08
C LYS A 392 -6.73 8.26 -2.97
N ASP A 393 -6.64 8.11 -4.28
CA ASP A 393 -7.02 9.15 -5.24
C ASP A 393 -8.54 9.21 -5.34
N ASP A 394 -9.10 10.36 -5.74
CA ASP A 394 -10.54 10.48 -5.95
C ASP A 394 -11.00 9.71 -7.21
N PRO A 395 -11.97 8.78 -7.10
CA PRO A 395 -12.50 8.04 -8.26
C PRO A 395 -13.19 8.92 -9.31
N LEU A 396 -13.77 10.04 -8.89
CA LEU A 396 -14.55 10.94 -9.73
C LEU A 396 -13.68 11.89 -10.54
N TRP A 397 -12.45 12.14 -10.10
CA TRP A 397 -11.52 13.02 -10.78
C TRP A 397 -10.50 12.26 -11.60
N PHE A 398 -9.74 12.98 -12.42
CA PHE A 398 -8.67 12.43 -13.24
C PHE A 398 -7.30 12.86 -12.70
N THR A 399 -6.36 11.92 -12.77
CA THR A 399 -4.95 12.16 -12.49
C THR A 399 -4.29 12.63 -13.77
N LEU A 400 -3.56 13.75 -13.71
CA LEU A 400 -2.67 14.18 -14.79
C LEU A 400 -1.26 13.71 -14.47
N PHE A 401 -0.64 12.96 -15.37
CA PHE A 401 0.74 12.54 -15.29
C PHE A 401 1.56 13.28 -16.34
N VAL A 402 2.49 14.12 -15.88
CA VAL A 402 3.41 14.88 -16.75
C VAL A 402 4.78 14.21 -16.65
N LEU A 403 5.20 13.55 -17.73
CA LEU A 403 6.41 12.76 -17.79
C LEU A 403 7.44 13.45 -18.67
N ALA A 404 8.58 13.80 -18.07
CA ALA A 404 9.73 14.38 -18.75
C ALA A 404 10.83 13.34 -18.90
N PHE A 405 11.50 13.36 -20.05
CA PHE A 405 12.61 12.47 -20.37
C PHE A 405 13.87 13.27 -20.72
N CYS A 406 15.01 12.71 -20.32
CA CYS A 406 16.33 13.10 -20.80
C CYS A 406 17.01 11.86 -21.39
N LEU A 407 16.58 11.49 -22.59
CA LEU A 407 17.05 10.31 -23.31
C LEU A 407 17.53 10.67 -24.71
N PRO A 408 18.58 10.01 -25.23
CA PRO A 408 19.02 10.24 -26.60
C PRO A 408 17.95 9.79 -27.61
N PRO A 409 17.90 10.42 -28.81
CA PRO A 409 17.09 9.93 -29.92
C PRO A 409 17.31 8.44 -30.18
N GLY A 410 16.22 7.72 -30.49
CA GLY A 410 16.24 6.27 -30.72
C GLY A 410 16.12 5.40 -29.46
N SER A 411 16.11 6.00 -28.26
CA SER A 411 15.80 5.29 -27.01
C SER A 411 14.35 4.83 -26.98
N ASP A 412 14.09 3.70 -26.33
CA ASP A 412 12.73 3.33 -25.92
C ASP A 412 12.42 4.00 -24.58
N LEU A 413 11.32 4.74 -24.52
CA LEU A 413 10.89 5.42 -23.29
C LEU A 413 10.29 4.47 -22.25
N GLY A 414 10.04 3.22 -22.65
CA GLY A 414 9.28 2.23 -21.90
C GLY A 414 7.77 2.37 -22.15
N ALA A 415 7.06 1.25 -22.13
CA ALA A 415 5.60 1.24 -22.14
C ALA A 415 5.01 1.71 -20.80
N PHE A 416 3.91 2.46 -20.89
CA PHE A 416 2.99 2.73 -19.80
C PHE A 416 1.67 1.98 -20.06
N LEU A 417 1.14 1.26 -19.07
CA LEU A 417 0.04 0.33 -19.26
C LEU A 417 -1.15 0.70 -18.38
N TRP A 418 -2.35 0.68 -18.94
CA TRP A 418 -3.64 0.68 -18.23
C TRP A 418 -4.29 -0.69 -18.41
N MET A 419 -4.02 -1.58 -17.45
CA MET A 419 -4.30 -3.01 -17.58
C MET A 419 -5.78 -3.32 -17.65
N ARG A 420 -6.62 -2.54 -16.97
CA ARG A 420 -8.08 -2.71 -17.02
C ARG A 420 -8.63 -2.54 -18.42
N GLY A 421 -8.24 -1.47 -19.10
CA GLY A 421 -8.67 -1.20 -20.48
C GLY A 421 -7.96 -2.04 -21.53
N GLY A 422 -6.88 -2.75 -21.17
CA GLY A 422 -5.99 -3.35 -22.15
C GLY A 422 -5.33 -2.30 -23.04
N ILE A 423 -5.01 -1.12 -22.49
CA ILE A 423 -4.45 -0.01 -23.25
C ILE A 423 -2.99 0.16 -22.85
N TYR A 424 -2.11 0.38 -23.81
CA TYR A 424 -0.75 0.80 -23.51
C TYR A 424 -0.38 2.02 -24.32
N LEU A 425 0.51 2.83 -23.77
CA LEU A 425 1.23 3.83 -24.50
C LEU A 425 2.66 3.37 -24.65
N ARG A 426 3.18 3.49 -25.86
CA ARG A 426 4.59 3.40 -26.17
C ARG A 426 4.89 4.39 -27.28
N GLU A 427 6.14 4.80 -27.39
CA GLU A 427 6.70 5.58 -28.50
C GLU A 427 6.30 7.04 -28.52
N THR A 428 7.24 7.90 -28.12
CA THR A 428 7.30 9.29 -28.58
C THR A 428 8.75 9.71 -28.72
N ASN A 429 9.15 10.26 -29.88
CA ASN A 429 10.44 10.99 -29.99
C ASN A 429 10.35 12.38 -29.32
N GLU A 430 9.61 12.46 -28.22
CA GLU A 430 9.25 13.68 -27.52
C GLU A 430 9.79 13.60 -26.10
N TYR A 431 10.35 14.70 -25.62
CA TYR A 431 10.96 14.80 -24.29
C TYR A 431 9.92 15.08 -23.19
N LEU A 432 8.67 15.39 -23.55
CA LEU A 432 7.58 15.61 -22.62
C LEU A 432 6.30 14.93 -23.11
N PHE A 433 5.67 14.22 -22.19
CA PHE A 433 4.43 13.51 -22.37
C PHE A 433 3.43 13.87 -21.26
N LEU A 434 2.15 14.07 -21.60
CA LEU A 434 1.10 14.41 -20.65
C LEU A 434 -0.07 13.44 -20.77
N CYS A 435 -0.45 12.76 -19.68
CA CYS A 435 -1.52 11.78 -19.68
C CYS A 435 -2.58 12.07 -18.64
N SER A 436 -3.86 12.04 -19.04
CA SER A 436 -4.98 11.98 -18.13
C SER A 436 -5.52 10.55 -18.03
N PHE A 437 -5.72 10.04 -16.82
CA PHE A 437 -6.34 8.73 -16.58
C PHE A 437 -6.95 8.63 -15.18
N LYS A 438 -7.70 7.56 -14.93
CA LYS A 438 -8.21 7.19 -13.61
C LYS A 438 -7.15 6.37 -12.86
N ALA A 439 -6.43 6.98 -11.92
CA ALA A 439 -5.33 6.31 -11.20
C ALA A 439 -5.79 5.16 -10.27
N GLN A 440 -7.08 5.07 -9.96
CA GLN A 440 -7.65 3.91 -9.26
C GLN A 440 -7.72 2.63 -10.10
N ASP A 441 -7.56 2.73 -11.42
CA ASP A 441 -7.42 1.55 -12.26
C ASP A 441 -5.97 1.04 -12.23
N ILE A 442 -5.80 -0.28 -12.36
CA ILE A 442 -4.46 -0.88 -12.33
C ILE A 442 -3.66 -0.37 -13.53
N HIS A 443 -2.54 0.26 -13.20
CA HIS A 443 -1.60 0.79 -14.17
C HIS A 443 -0.17 0.45 -13.78
N SER A 444 0.73 0.54 -14.75
CA SER A 444 2.16 0.24 -14.57
C SER A 444 2.99 1.02 -15.59
N GLY A 445 4.28 1.21 -15.29
CA GLY A 445 5.25 1.76 -16.22
C GLY A 445 6.50 0.90 -16.26
N SER A 446 7.13 0.80 -17.43
CA SER A 446 8.45 0.18 -17.57
C SER A 446 9.56 1.23 -17.57
N ALA A 447 10.78 0.80 -17.25
CA ALA A 447 11.96 1.65 -17.30
C ALA A 447 12.33 1.93 -18.78
N PRO A 448 12.85 3.13 -19.08
CA PRO A 448 13.38 3.41 -20.41
C PRO A 448 14.58 2.52 -20.73
N THR A 449 14.85 2.38 -22.02
CA THR A 449 15.93 1.54 -22.55
C THR A 449 16.73 2.34 -23.58
N TYR A 450 18.05 2.41 -23.42
CA TYR A 450 18.94 3.16 -24.32
C TYR A 450 20.28 2.48 -24.53
N ILE A 451 21.01 2.90 -25.59
CA ILE A 451 22.33 2.35 -25.94
C ILE A 451 23.41 3.30 -25.44
N LYS A 452 24.27 2.81 -24.56
CA LYS A 452 25.35 3.59 -23.95
C LYS A 452 26.35 4.11 -24.97
N ARG A 453 26.77 3.28 -25.92
CA ARG A 453 27.71 3.73 -26.95
C ARG A 453 27.12 4.74 -27.92
N LEU A 454 25.80 4.73 -28.17
CA LEU A 454 25.18 5.83 -28.90
C LEU A 454 25.26 7.10 -28.08
N LEU A 455 25.03 7.01 -26.76
CA LEU A 455 25.26 8.14 -25.87
C LEU A 455 26.72 8.63 -25.97
N ASP A 456 27.71 7.73 -25.84
CA ASP A 456 29.13 8.07 -25.92
C ASP A 456 29.56 8.62 -27.30
N ALA A 457 28.99 8.11 -28.39
CA ALA A 457 29.22 8.63 -29.74
C ALA A 457 28.52 9.98 -29.95
N MET A 458 27.34 10.16 -29.36
CA MET A 458 26.59 11.41 -29.38
C MET A 458 27.14 12.46 -28.41
N ILE A 459 28.06 12.13 -27.50
CA ILE A 459 28.90 13.11 -26.79
C ILE A 459 29.75 13.93 -27.77
N SER A 460 29.92 13.50 -29.03
CA SER A 460 30.47 14.34 -30.12
C SER A 460 29.45 15.25 -30.82
N LEU A 461 28.14 15.05 -30.59
CA LEU A 461 27.04 15.89 -31.07
C LEU A 461 26.60 16.83 -29.95
N ASP A 462 26.90 18.12 -30.10
CA ASP A 462 26.76 19.16 -29.07
C ASP A 462 25.40 19.17 -28.34
N GLN A 463 24.30 18.80 -29.00
CA GLN A 463 22.95 18.79 -28.40
C GLN A 463 22.73 17.65 -27.39
N ALA A 464 23.21 16.44 -27.69
CA ALA A 464 23.03 15.28 -26.80
C ALA A 464 24.01 15.34 -25.62
N LYS A 465 25.23 15.80 -25.89
CA LYS A 465 26.20 16.16 -24.86
C LYS A 465 25.61 17.22 -23.92
N MET A 466 25.03 18.30 -24.45
CA MET A 466 24.39 19.35 -23.66
C MET A 466 23.21 18.83 -22.83
N LEU A 467 22.43 17.86 -23.30
CA LEU A 467 21.32 17.31 -22.50
C LEU A 467 21.85 16.35 -21.42
N PHE A 468 22.79 15.47 -21.74
CA PHE A 468 23.26 14.44 -20.80
C PHE A 468 24.27 14.98 -19.78
N GLU A 469 25.20 15.86 -20.17
CA GLU A 469 26.11 16.54 -19.23
C GLU A 469 25.36 17.49 -18.29
N ARG A 470 24.22 18.04 -18.74
CA ARG A 470 23.44 19.03 -17.98
C ARG A 470 22.47 18.41 -16.97
N PHE A 471 22.03 17.16 -17.15
CA PHE A 471 20.88 16.62 -16.41
C PHE A 471 21.20 15.38 -15.54
N GLY A 472 22.46 14.91 -15.54
CA GLY A 472 22.93 13.88 -14.62
C GLY A 472 22.56 12.45 -15.03
N THR A 473 22.54 11.51 -14.06
CA THR A 473 22.22 10.09 -14.31
C THR A 473 20.72 9.80 -14.37
N GLN A 474 19.88 10.73 -13.92
CA GLN A 474 18.43 10.60 -14.02
C GLN A 474 17.98 10.83 -15.46
N VAL A 475 17.26 9.86 -16.02
CA VAL A 475 16.79 9.92 -17.41
C VAL A 475 15.29 10.13 -17.52
N ARG A 476 14.57 10.03 -16.38
CA ARG A 476 13.11 10.12 -16.31
C ARG A 476 12.66 10.86 -15.06
N PHE A 477 11.76 11.83 -15.24
CA PHE A 477 11.08 12.51 -14.13
C PHE A 477 9.58 12.60 -14.40
N GLY A 478 8.76 12.04 -13.51
CA GLY A 478 7.30 12.05 -13.65
C GLY A 478 6.61 12.85 -12.55
N TYR A 479 5.84 13.87 -12.90
CA TYR A 479 4.92 14.56 -11.99
C TYR A 479 3.54 13.91 -12.05
N VAL A 480 3.07 13.35 -10.93
CA VAL A 480 1.72 12.81 -10.78
C VAL A 480 0.88 13.85 -10.02
N LEU A 481 -0.08 14.45 -10.72
CA LEU A 481 -0.99 15.46 -10.18
C LEU A 481 -2.35 14.81 -9.96
N TYR A 482 -2.78 14.70 -8.71
CA TYR A 482 -4.02 14.03 -8.38
C TYR A 482 -4.75 14.74 -7.24
N PRO A 483 -6.09 14.70 -7.25
CA PRO A 483 -6.88 15.07 -6.09
C PRO A 483 -6.94 13.89 -5.11
N SER A 484 -6.56 14.14 -3.86
CA SER A 484 -6.81 13.18 -2.78
C SER A 484 -8.31 13.07 -2.50
N LEU A 485 -8.82 11.84 -2.39
CA LEU A 485 -10.20 11.56 -1.96
C LEU A 485 -10.53 12.24 -0.61
N SER A 486 -9.54 12.38 0.27
CA SER A 486 -9.75 13.05 1.55
C SER A 486 -9.95 14.56 1.39
N ALA A 487 -9.35 15.17 0.37
CA ALA A 487 -9.49 16.60 0.12
C ALA A 487 -10.81 16.94 -0.60
N THR A 488 -11.30 16.03 -1.45
CA THR A 488 -12.51 16.23 -2.25
C THR A 488 -13.79 15.77 -1.57
N THR A 489 -13.71 15.04 -0.46
CA THR A 489 -14.89 14.66 0.33
C THR A 489 -14.99 15.56 1.56
N HIS A 490 -16.09 16.34 1.66
CA HIS A 490 -16.50 17.31 2.71
C HIS A 490 -16.29 16.96 4.21
N ASN A 491 -15.64 15.87 4.58
CA ASN A 491 -15.44 15.46 5.96
C ASN A 491 -14.22 16.10 6.64
N VAL A 492 -13.60 17.10 6.02
CA VAL A 492 -12.31 17.63 6.45
C VAL A 492 -12.38 19.15 6.58
N PRO A 493 -12.35 19.71 7.79
CA PRO A 493 -11.99 21.12 7.94
C PRO A 493 -10.54 21.30 7.48
N ILE A 494 -10.33 22.09 6.41
CA ILE A 494 -9.00 22.52 6.00
C ILE A 494 -8.48 23.46 7.09
N LEU A 495 -7.75 22.90 8.06
CA LEU A 495 -7.05 23.67 9.08
C LEU A 495 -5.77 24.20 8.46
N TYR A 496 -5.82 25.42 7.91
CA TYR A 496 -4.62 26.21 7.68
C TYR A 496 -4.00 26.52 9.05
N SER A 497 -2.95 25.77 9.42
CA SER A 497 -2.10 26.13 10.55
C SER A 497 -1.05 27.11 10.04
N PRO A 498 -1.13 28.42 10.36
CA PRO A 498 -0.05 29.34 10.05
C PRO A 498 1.20 28.91 10.82
N SER A 499 2.28 28.63 10.10
CA SER A 499 3.55 28.26 10.70
C SER A 499 4.14 29.40 11.54
N SER A 500 4.64 29.02 12.71
CA SER A 500 5.67 29.66 13.54
C SER A 500 5.40 31.03 14.18
N SER A 501 4.67 31.00 15.30
CA SER A 501 5.12 31.64 16.56
C SER A 501 4.34 31.01 17.73
N GLN A 502 4.84 29.92 18.31
CA GLN A 502 4.21 29.36 19.51
C GLN A 502 4.50 30.24 20.73
N PRO A 503 3.48 30.71 21.46
CA PRO A 503 3.69 31.36 22.75
C PRO A 503 4.19 30.31 23.77
N GLU A 504 5.14 30.70 24.62
CA GLU A 504 5.64 29.88 25.72
C GLU A 504 4.48 29.37 26.60
N LEU A 505 4.15 28.08 26.46
CA LEU A 505 3.21 27.39 27.33
C LEU A 505 3.84 27.22 28.72
N LYS A 506 3.31 27.96 29.70
CA LYS A 506 3.61 27.71 31.13
C LYS A 506 3.29 26.25 31.47
N LYS A 507 4.30 25.51 31.93
CA LYS A 507 4.22 24.09 32.36
C LYS A 507 3.04 23.90 33.33
N PRO A 508 1.98 23.15 32.95
CA PRO A 508 0.90 22.85 33.87
C PRO A 508 1.30 21.64 34.74
N ASP A 509 1.39 21.84 36.06
CA ASP A 509 1.66 20.78 37.06
C ASP A 509 0.64 19.62 37.01
N LYS A 510 -0.51 19.82 36.35
CA LYS A 510 -1.60 18.85 36.24
C LYS A 510 -1.26 17.59 35.44
N TYR A 511 -0.19 17.59 34.64
CA TYR A 511 0.18 16.43 33.80
C TYR A 511 1.29 15.56 34.40
N ALA A 512 1.79 15.86 35.62
CA ALA A 512 2.85 15.07 36.25
C ALA A 512 2.38 13.73 36.85
N ARG A 513 1.07 13.44 36.82
CA ARG A 513 0.48 12.29 37.53
C ARG A 513 -0.61 11.65 36.69
N VAL A 514 -0.75 10.33 36.77
CA VAL A 514 -1.86 9.57 36.17
C VAL A 514 -2.73 8.92 37.26
N PRO A 515 -4.01 8.59 36.99
CA PRO A 515 -4.86 7.89 37.96
C PRO A 515 -4.25 6.55 38.41
N ALA A 516 -4.32 6.21 39.70
CA ALA A 516 -3.73 4.97 40.22
C ALA A 516 -4.43 3.69 39.74
N ASN A 517 -5.67 3.80 39.26
CA ASN A 517 -6.37 2.69 38.60
C ASN A 517 -5.93 2.51 37.14
N LEU A 518 -5.03 3.35 36.62
CA LEU A 518 -4.56 3.33 35.24
C LEU A 518 -5.69 3.26 34.22
N TRP A 519 -6.70 4.13 34.42
CA TRP A 519 -7.89 4.18 33.57
C TRP A 519 -8.66 2.85 33.50
N GLY A 520 -8.65 2.08 34.60
CA GLY A 520 -9.40 0.82 34.73
C GLY A 520 -8.55 -0.45 34.59
N LEU A 521 -7.27 -0.34 34.25
CA LEU A 521 -6.36 -1.49 34.13
C LEU A 521 -5.96 -2.09 35.49
N LEU A 522 -6.16 -1.36 36.58
CA LEU A 522 -6.00 -1.85 37.95
C LEU A 522 -7.33 -1.75 38.70
N PRO A 523 -7.57 -2.62 39.72
CA PRO A 523 -8.71 -2.49 40.61
C PRO A 523 -8.81 -1.07 41.15
N ALA A 524 -10.04 -0.58 41.32
CA ALA A 524 -10.31 0.79 41.76
C ALA A 524 -9.48 1.13 43.02
N ALA A 525 -8.52 2.03 42.86
CA ALA A 525 -7.76 2.56 43.97
C ALA A 525 -8.64 3.46 44.85
N LYS A 526 -8.24 3.71 46.10
CA LYS A 526 -8.89 4.75 46.92
C LYS A 526 -8.96 6.06 46.12
N GLN A 527 -10.12 6.70 46.11
CA GLN A 527 -10.33 7.99 45.42
C GLN A 527 -9.19 8.97 45.76
N GLY A 528 -8.60 9.58 44.72
CA GLY A 528 -7.49 10.54 44.85
C GLY A 528 -6.08 9.94 44.75
N ALA A 529 -5.93 8.61 44.72
CA ALA A 529 -4.63 8.00 44.47
C ALA A 529 -4.18 8.23 43.01
N SER A 530 -2.96 8.72 42.84
CA SER A 530 -2.35 8.96 41.52
C SER A 530 -0.89 8.54 41.50
N ILE A 531 -0.48 7.94 40.39
CA ILE A 531 0.88 7.49 40.13
C ILE A 531 1.66 8.66 39.52
N PRO A 532 2.80 9.06 40.11
CA PRO A 532 3.65 10.08 39.50
C PRO A 532 4.28 9.53 38.22
N LEU A 533 4.25 10.32 37.15
CA LEU A 533 5.04 10.02 35.96
C LEU A 533 6.52 10.25 36.27
N GLN A 534 7.41 9.41 35.73
CA GLN A 534 8.84 9.64 35.88
C GLN A 534 9.21 10.98 35.23
N PRO A 535 9.94 11.86 35.93
CA PRO A 535 10.36 13.12 35.35
C PRO A 535 11.26 12.85 34.14
N LEU A 536 10.99 13.55 33.04
CA LEU A 536 11.86 13.53 31.89
C LEU A 536 13.23 14.08 32.28
N ASN A 537 14.27 13.36 31.90
CA ASN A 537 15.63 13.81 32.16
C ASN A 537 15.82 15.17 31.47
N ALA A 538 16.29 16.19 32.20
CA ALA A 538 16.26 17.60 31.75
C ALA A 538 17.09 17.90 30.48
N LYS A 539 17.76 16.91 29.91
CA LYS A 539 18.63 17.01 28.72
C LYS A 539 17.99 16.48 27.43
N VAL A 540 16.72 16.10 27.43
CA VAL A 540 16.06 15.61 26.20
C VAL A 540 15.72 16.81 25.30
N ILE A 541 16.49 16.97 24.23
CA ILE A 541 16.24 17.96 23.18
C ILE A 541 15.19 17.36 22.23
N LEU A 542 14.00 17.96 22.17
CA LEU A 542 12.95 17.60 21.22
C LEU A 542 13.27 18.23 19.87
N LYS A 543 13.50 17.42 18.84
CA LYS A 543 13.76 17.93 17.48
C LYS A 543 12.49 18.01 16.65
N ASP A 544 11.55 17.10 16.87
CA ASP A 544 10.26 17.05 16.22
C ASP A 544 9.23 16.28 17.08
N ASP A 545 7.97 16.21 16.61
CA ASP A 545 6.88 15.53 17.32
C ASP A 545 7.10 14.02 17.47
N THR A 546 7.91 13.39 16.61
CA THR A 546 8.29 11.98 16.74
C THR A 546 9.03 11.75 18.06
N ASP A 547 9.86 12.70 18.49
CA ASP A 547 10.54 12.61 19.78
C ASP A 547 9.54 12.65 20.93
N ILE A 548 8.48 13.46 20.82
CA ILE A 548 7.38 13.50 21.82
C ILE A 548 6.68 12.15 21.88
N TYR A 549 6.32 11.56 20.75
CA TYR A 549 5.69 10.24 20.72
C TYR A 549 6.60 9.13 21.25
N LYS A 550 7.89 9.14 20.90
CA LYS A 550 8.88 8.18 21.45
C LYS A 550 8.99 8.31 22.97
N ILE A 551 9.02 9.53 23.47
CA ILE A 551 9.08 9.81 24.90
C ILE A 551 7.79 9.35 25.60
N ALA A 552 6.63 9.68 25.05
CA ALA A 552 5.33 9.27 25.60
C ALA A 552 5.19 7.74 25.61
N ALA A 553 5.58 7.07 24.52
CA ALA A 553 5.61 5.62 24.44
C ALA A 553 6.53 5.02 25.51
N LYS A 554 7.75 5.57 25.68
CA LYS A 554 8.68 5.12 26.71
C LYS A 554 8.13 5.30 28.13
N MET A 555 7.47 6.43 28.40
CA MET A 555 6.82 6.71 29.68
C MET A 555 5.66 5.74 29.95
N LEU A 556 4.83 5.47 28.94
CA LEU A 556 3.73 4.53 29.04
C LEU A 556 4.22 3.10 29.27
N CYS A 557 5.22 2.65 28.51
CA CYS A 557 5.84 1.35 28.70
C CYS A 557 6.45 1.21 30.10
N SER A 558 7.18 2.23 30.58
CA SER A 558 7.71 2.22 31.95
C SER A 558 6.61 2.11 33.00
N LEU A 559 5.46 2.74 32.75
CA LEU A 559 4.34 2.74 33.67
C LEU A 559 3.61 1.39 33.67
N TRP A 560 3.44 0.78 32.51
CA TRP A 560 2.92 -0.59 32.38
C TRP A 560 3.86 -1.61 32.99
N ASP A 561 5.15 -1.50 32.72
CA ASP A 561 6.19 -2.33 33.35
C ASP A 561 6.05 -2.27 34.87
N GLU A 562 6.15 -1.08 35.46
CA GLU A 562 6.19 -0.92 36.92
C GLU A 562 4.89 -1.32 37.63
N HIS A 563 3.73 -0.96 37.07
CA HIS A 563 2.47 -1.03 37.80
C HIS A 563 1.54 -2.17 37.37
N LEU A 564 1.69 -2.72 36.16
CA LEU A 564 0.87 -3.82 35.65
C LEU A 564 1.69 -5.11 35.53
N ILE A 565 2.76 -5.06 34.74
CA ILE A 565 3.49 -6.25 34.27
C ILE A 565 4.36 -6.83 35.39
N LEU A 566 5.19 -6.02 36.05
CA LEU A 566 6.13 -6.50 37.07
C LEU A 566 5.45 -7.12 38.29
N LYS A 567 4.28 -6.62 38.68
CA LYS A 567 3.50 -7.22 39.78
C LYS A 567 3.06 -8.65 39.45
N GLN A 568 2.69 -8.91 38.19
CA GLN A 568 2.31 -10.25 37.75
C GLN A 568 3.54 -11.14 37.57
N MET A 569 4.63 -10.59 37.02
CA MET A 569 5.90 -11.31 36.90
C MET A 569 6.45 -11.73 38.27
N PHE A 570 6.22 -10.94 39.31
CA PHE A 570 6.57 -11.33 40.68
C PHE A 570 5.89 -12.63 41.14
N HIS A 571 4.61 -12.84 40.83
CA HIS A 571 3.95 -14.10 41.17
C HIS A 571 4.56 -15.31 40.45
N VAL A 572 4.95 -15.13 39.19
CA VAL A 572 5.62 -16.17 38.39
C VAL A 572 7.02 -16.44 38.93
N ASP A 573 7.77 -15.39 39.24
CA ASP A 573 9.12 -15.51 39.80
C ASP A 573 9.11 -16.14 41.19
N ALA A 574 8.16 -15.77 42.07
CA ALA A 574 8.00 -16.38 43.38
C ALA A 574 7.61 -17.86 43.31
N TYR A 575 6.84 -18.27 42.28
CA TYR A 575 6.53 -19.67 42.04
C TYR A 575 7.76 -20.49 41.63
N LEU A 576 8.61 -19.93 40.76
CA LEU A 576 9.84 -20.58 40.31
C LEU A 576 10.94 -20.55 41.38
N ASN A 577 11.02 -19.45 42.15
CA ASN A 577 12.02 -19.18 43.18
C ASN A 577 11.35 -18.99 44.57
N PRO A 578 10.74 -20.03 45.17
CA PRO A 578 10.02 -19.90 46.43
C PRO A 578 10.90 -19.50 47.62
N ASN A 579 12.22 -19.68 47.50
CA ASN A 579 13.21 -19.35 48.52
C ASN A 579 13.72 -17.90 48.45
N GLU A 580 13.35 -17.14 47.40
CA GLU A 580 13.74 -15.73 47.30
C GLU A 580 12.83 -14.81 48.12
N ARG A 581 13.43 -13.78 48.72
CA ARG A 581 12.78 -12.90 49.71
C ARG A 581 11.55 -12.20 49.11
N LYS A 582 10.54 -11.95 49.95
CA LYS A 582 9.46 -10.98 49.62
C LYS A 582 10.09 -9.69 49.12
N VAL A 583 9.65 -9.19 47.97
CA VAL A 583 10.13 -7.93 47.40
C VAL A 583 9.76 -6.77 48.31
N LYS A 584 10.77 -6.15 48.92
CA LYS A 584 10.66 -5.00 49.83
C LYS A 584 11.10 -3.71 49.17
N SER A 585 11.82 -3.77 48.04
CA SER A 585 12.41 -2.62 47.39
C SER A 585 12.18 -2.62 45.87
N ARG A 586 12.21 -1.42 45.27
CA ARG A 586 12.15 -1.24 43.82
C ARG A 586 13.30 -1.95 43.09
N SER A 587 14.48 -2.03 43.70
CA SER A 587 15.63 -2.76 43.17
C SER A 587 15.35 -4.26 43.01
N GLU A 588 14.64 -4.85 43.97
CA GLU A 588 14.24 -6.27 43.90
C GLU A 588 13.17 -6.50 42.82
N LEU A 589 12.25 -5.55 42.57
CA LEU A 589 11.31 -5.64 41.42
C LEU A 589 12.05 -5.65 40.08
N PHE A 590 13.10 -4.85 39.93
CA PHE A 590 13.92 -4.87 38.71
C PHE A 590 14.73 -6.17 38.58
N ALA A 591 15.20 -6.74 39.69
CA ALA A 591 15.85 -8.06 39.63
C ALA A 591 14.88 -9.16 39.15
N VAL A 592 13.60 -9.09 39.55
CA VAL A 592 12.53 -9.97 39.04
C VAL A 592 12.31 -9.74 37.55
N ARG A 593 12.24 -8.47 37.10
CA ARG A 593 12.15 -8.09 35.67
C ARG A 593 13.23 -8.79 34.87
N ASP A 594 14.48 -8.58 35.27
CA ASP A 594 15.65 -9.03 34.55
C ASP A 594 15.67 -10.56 34.43
N ARG A 595 15.37 -11.29 35.52
CA ARG A 595 15.24 -12.75 35.48
C ARG A 595 14.20 -13.21 34.49
N CYS A 596 13.04 -12.57 34.47
CA CYS A 596 11.97 -12.96 33.57
C CYS A 596 12.26 -12.60 32.10
N ILE A 597 12.98 -11.51 31.82
CA ILE A 597 13.48 -11.22 30.47
C ILE A 597 14.42 -12.35 30.03
N ALA A 598 15.41 -12.70 30.86
CA ALA A 598 16.34 -13.79 30.55
C ALA A 598 15.63 -15.14 30.36
N ARG A 599 14.62 -15.45 31.19
CA ARG A 599 13.77 -16.64 31.00
C ARG A 599 13.00 -16.62 29.70
N GLY A 600 12.36 -15.49 29.38
CA GLY A 600 11.55 -15.34 28.18
C GLY A 600 12.38 -15.57 26.92
N ALA A 601 13.54 -14.93 26.85
CA ALA A 601 14.50 -15.09 25.75
C ALA A 601 14.96 -16.55 25.57
N ILE A 602 15.32 -17.24 26.67
CA ILE A 602 15.73 -18.65 26.60
C ILE A 602 14.56 -19.55 26.21
N LEU A 603 13.37 -19.31 26.76
CA LEU A 603 12.17 -20.08 26.40
C LEU A 603 11.83 -19.91 24.92
N GLN A 604 11.95 -18.69 24.39
CA GLN A 604 11.70 -18.42 22.97
C GLN A 604 12.69 -19.18 22.09
N CYS A 605 13.99 -19.08 22.38
CA CYS A 605 15.04 -19.82 21.70
C CYS A 605 14.79 -21.34 21.71
N LEU A 606 14.37 -21.89 22.87
CA LEU A 606 14.00 -23.30 22.98
C LEU A 606 12.75 -23.66 22.16
N ALA A 607 11.72 -22.80 22.14
CA ALA A 607 10.52 -23.02 21.33
C ALA A 607 10.81 -22.94 19.83
N ASP A 608 11.65 -22.00 19.40
CA ASP A 608 11.96 -21.79 17.99
C ASP A 608 12.73 -22.98 17.40
N VAL A 609 13.60 -23.63 18.21
CA VAL A 609 14.39 -24.77 17.75
C VAL A 609 13.69 -26.11 18.00
N LEU A 610 13.05 -26.30 19.17
CA LEU A 610 12.53 -27.60 19.62
C LEU A 610 10.99 -27.68 19.66
N GLY A 611 10.28 -26.57 19.47
CA GLY A 611 8.83 -26.50 19.60
C GLY A 611 8.32 -26.49 21.04
N ASP A 612 6.98 -26.42 21.19
CA ASP A 612 6.32 -26.20 22.49
C ASP A 612 6.37 -27.40 23.44
N GLY A 613 6.63 -28.62 22.94
CA GLY A 613 6.56 -29.84 23.73
C GLY A 613 7.59 -29.91 24.84
N LEU A 614 8.74 -29.27 24.67
CA LEU A 614 9.80 -29.19 25.68
C LEU A 614 9.30 -28.58 27.00
N PHE A 615 8.28 -27.70 26.96
CA PHE A 615 7.74 -27.06 28.17
C PHE A 615 6.97 -28.01 29.08
N ALA A 616 6.61 -29.20 28.61
CA ALA A 616 6.05 -30.25 29.45
C ALA A 616 7.11 -30.97 30.30
N SER A 617 8.40 -30.81 29.98
CA SER A 617 9.49 -31.42 30.71
C SER A 617 9.61 -30.86 32.13
N THR A 618 9.68 -31.75 33.13
CA THR A 618 9.91 -31.36 34.53
C THR A 618 11.29 -30.73 34.74
N SER A 619 12.26 -31.03 33.87
CA SER A 619 13.60 -30.45 33.85
C SER A 619 13.60 -28.96 33.51
N MET A 620 12.55 -28.46 32.84
CA MET A 620 12.40 -27.04 32.47
C MET A 620 12.49 -26.11 33.68
N LYS A 621 11.96 -26.56 34.83
CA LYS A 621 12.00 -25.78 36.07
C LYS A 621 13.43 -25.48 36.50
N THR A 622 14.36 -26.43 36.34
CA THR A 622 15.77 -26.26 36.72
C THR A 622 16.45 -25.19 35.87
N PHE A 623 16.14 -25.14 34.57
CA PHE A 623 16.63 -24.13 33.64
C PHE A 623 16.07 -22.74 33.96
N LEU A 624 14.78 -22.66 34.28
CA LEU A 624 14.12 -21.40 34.56
C LEU A 624 14.49 -20.78 35.91
N ILE A 625 14.92 -21.56 36.90
CA ILE A 625 15.33 -21.01 38.19
C ILE A 625 16.51 -20.03 38.05
N ARG A 626 17.52 -20.38 37.23
CA ARG A 626 18.70 -19.54 36.96
C ARG A 626 19.14 -19.64 35.49
N PRO A 627 18.52 -18.84 34.59
CA PRO A 627 18.76 -18.85 33.16
C PRO A 627 20.24 -18.64 32.80
N SER A 628 20.94 -17.76 33.54
CA SER A 628 22.34 -17.43 33.23
C SER A 628 23.34 -18.58 33.41
N ARG A 629 22.96 -19.68 34.09
CA ARG A 629 23.82 -20.86 34.28
C ARG A 629 24.05 -21.69 33.02
N LEU A 630 23.25 -21.45 31.98
CA LEU A 630 23.40 -22.13 30.68
C LEU A 630 24.66 -21.68 29.93
N PHE A 631 25.21 -20.52 30.27
CA PHE A 631 26.33 -19.93 29.56
C PHE A 631 27.63 -20.19 30.34
N LYS A 632 28.63 -20.79 29.68
CA LYS A 632 29.91 -21.21 30.28
C LYS A 632 30.65 -20.05 30.99
N ASP A 633 30.42 -18.81 30.58
CA ASP A 633 30.99 -17.61 31.21
C ASP A 633 30.40 -17.29 32.59
N ASN A 634 29.37 -18.01 33.07
CA ASN A 634 28.93 -18.34 34.45
C ASN A 634 28.98 -17.27 35.58
N LYS A 635 29.40 -16.05 35.32
CA LYS A 635 29.57 -14.95 36.30
C LYS A 635 28.64 -13.79 36.03
N THR A 636 27.91 -13.80 34.91
CA THR A 636 26.88 -12.80 34.62
C THR A 636 25.65 -13.09 35.47
N ARG A 637 25.39 -12.20 36.43
CA ARG A 637 24.10 -12.16 37.14
C ARG A 637 22.99 -12.06 36.08
N ASP A 638 21.79 -12.58 36.35
CA ASP A 638 20.66 -12.51 35.41
C ASP A 638 20.39 -11.07 34.91
N SER A 639 20.69 -10.06 35.74
CA SER A 639 20.64 -8.64 35.37
C SER A 639 21.62 -8.22 34.27
N HIS A 640 22.80 -8.82 34.19
CA HIS A 640 23.73 -8.58 33.10
C HIS A 640 23.27 -9.25 31.81
N MET A 641 22.73 -10.48 31.92
CA MET A 641 22.18 -11.20 30.77
C MET A 641 20.96 -10.48 30.19
N ALA A 642 20.02 -10.04 31.04
CA ALA A 642 18.85 -9.28 30.60
C ALA A 642 19.23 -8.01 29.84
N ARG A 643 20.23 -7.26 30.33
CA ARG A 643 20.74 -6.06 29.64
C ARG A 643 21.45 -6.37 28.33
N ALA A 644 22.13 -7.52 28.25
CA ALA A 644 22.76 -7.96 27.00
C ALA A 644 21.68 -8.30 25.96
N ILE A 645 20.63 -9.03 26.36
CA ILE A 645 19.45 -9.33 25.52
C ILE A 645 18.77 -8.04 25.05
N GLU A 646 18.48 -7.09 25.96
CA GLU A 646 17.85 -5.81 25.60
C GLU A 646 18.69 -4.97 24.62
N ARG A 647 20.01 -5.20 24.57
CA ARG A 647 20.92 -4.49 23.67
C ARG A 647 21.04 -5.17 22.31
N ASP A 648 21.21 -6.49 22.32
CA ASP A 648 21.41 -7.33 21.14
C ASP A 648 21.05 -8.78 21.48
N GLU A 649 19.77 -9.11 21.30
CA GLU A 649 19.21 -10.43 21.57
C GLU A 649 19.90 -11.52 20.75
N ALA A 650 20.07 -11.29 19.44
CA ALA A 650 20.65 -12.25 18.52
C ALA A 650 22.09 -12.60 18.89
N ALA A 651 22.95 -11.60 19.13
CA ALA A 651 24.33 -11.85 19.52
C ALA A 651 24.44 -12.53 20.89
N THR A 652 23.54 -12.19 21.82
CA THR A 652 23.56 -12.75 23.18
C THR A 652 23.12 -14.22 23.20
N LEU A 653 22.15 -14.60 22.38
CA LEU A 653 21.58 -15.95 22.33
C LEU A 653 22.25 -16.88 21.33
N GLN A 654 23.09 -16.35 20.42
CA GLN A 654 23.75 -17.12 19.35
C GLN A 654 24.43 -18.41 19.84
N ALA A 655 25.09 -18.38 20.99
CA ALA A 655 25.75 -19.57 21.55
C ALA A 655 24.76 -20.67 21.93
N LEU A 656 23.58 -20.30 22.44
CA LEU A 656 22.51 -21.23 22.77
C LEU A 656 21.84 -21.74 21.49
N ASP A 657 21.53 -20.86 20.54
CA ASP A 657 20.97 -21.24 19.24
C ASP A 657 21.87 -22.25 18.52
N THR A 658 23.17 -21.97 18.45
CA THR A 658 24.16 -22.85 17.81
C THR A 658 24.24 -24.20 18.52
N TYR A 659 24.18 -24.20 19.86
CA TYR A 659 24.19 -25.44 20.63
C TYR A 659 22.94 -26.28 20.36
N LEU A 660 21.75 -25.67 20.37
CA LEU A 660 20.49 -26.38 20.13
C LEU A 660 20.40 -26.89 18.69
N ALA A 661 20.80 -26.07 17.71
CA ALA A 661 20.86 -26.49 16.31
C ALA A 661 21.81 -27.68 16.12
N THR A 662 22.97 -27.65 16.78
CA THR A 662 23.93 -28.77 16.76
C THR A 662 23.33 -30.03 17.40
N ALA A 663 22.67 -29.90 18.55
CA ALA A 663 22.03 -31.02 19.23
C ALA A 663 20.93 -31.67 18.38
N VAL A 664 20.14 -30.88 17.63
CA VAL A 664 19.14 -31.39 16.69
C VAL A 664 19.77 -32.11 15.50
N VAL A 665 20.92 -31.64 15.00
CA VAL A 665 21.66 -32.31 13.92
C VAL A 665 22.27 -33.62 14.41
N GLU A 666 22.79 -33.65 15.64
CA GLU A 666 23.37 -34.84 16.26
C GLU A 666 22.31 -35.89 16.64
N ASP A 667 21.11 -35.44 17.04
CA ASP A 667 19.97 -36.28 17.39
C ASP A 667 18.66 -35.77 16.75
N PRO A 668 18.39 -36.16 15.49
CA PRO A 668 17.17 -35.75 14.79
C PRO A 668 15.88 -36.25 15.44
N GLU A 669 15.93 -37.31 16.26
CA GLU A 669 14.74 -37.84 16.97
C GLU A 669 14.23 -36.84 18.01
N LEU A 670 15.07 -35.91 18.46
CA LEU A 670 14.72 -34.89 19.44
C LEU A 670 13.52 -34.03 19.00
N LEU A 671 13.43 -33.67 17.71
CA LEU A 671 12.30 -32.90 17.19
C LEU A 671 11.01 -33.71 17.19
N THR A 672 11.09 -34.99 16.80
CA THR A 672 9.95 -35.91 16.80
C THR A 672 9.41 -36.10 18.22
N ILE A 673 10.30 -36.36 19.19
CA ILE A 673 9.93 -36.51 20.61
C ILE A 673 9.29 -35.22 21.15
N CYS A 674 9.84 -34.05 20.80
CA CYS A 674 9.26 -32.78 21.22
C CYS A 674 7.89 -32.52 20.59
N ALA A 675 7.69 -32.87 19.31
CA ALA A 675 6.38 -32.75 18.64
C ALA A 675 5.34 -33.67 19.29
N GLU A 676 5.68 -34.94 19.54
CA GLU A 676 4.80 -35.91 20.22
C GLU A 676 4.43 -35.43 21.63
N LEU A 677 5.40 -34.90 22.37
CA LEU A 677 5.16 -34.37 23.72
C LEU A 677 4.27 -33.12 23.70
N ALA A 678 4.41 -32.27 22.68
CA ALA A 678 3.54 -31.10 22.48
C ALA A 678 2.09 -31.53 22.25
N GLU A 679 1.89 -32.52 21.39
CA GLU A 679 0.59 -33.09 21.06
C GLU A 679 -0.08 -33.70 22.30
N LEU A 680 0.65 -34.53 23.05
CA LEU A 680 0.17 -35.13 24.30
C LEU A 680 -0.21 -34.07 25.34
N THR A 681 0.59 -33.02 25.46
CA THR A 681 0.33 -31.91 26.40
C THR A 681 -0.91 -31.13 25.99
N HIS A 682 -1.05 -30.80 24.71
CA HIS A 682 -2.22 -30.12 24.17
C HIS A 682 -3.49 -30.95 24.44
N LYS A 683 -3.44 -32.23 24.08
CA LYS A 683 -4.54 -33.18 24.30
C LYS A 683 -4.93 -33.28 25.78
N GLY A 684 -3.94 -33.33 26.67
CA GLY A 684 -4.15 -33.32 28.13
C GLY A 684 -4.81 -32.04 28.65
N LEU A 685 -4.36 -30.87 28.16
CA LEU A 685 -4.96 -29.57 28.52
C LEU A 685 -6.41 -29.44 28.02
N LEU A 686 -6.69 -29.89 26.79
CA LEU A 686 -8.05 -29.93 26.27
C LEU A 686 -8.94 -30.90 27.05
N SER A 687 -8.40 -32.06 27.42
CA SER A 687 -9.11 -33.06 28.22
C SER A 687 -9.48 -32.50 29.60
N LEU A 688 -8.57 -31.76 30.26
CA LEU A 688 -8.84 -31.05 31.51
C LEU A 688 -9.91 -29.96 31.34
N LYS A 689 -9.85 -29.19 30.23
CA LYS A 689 -10.82 -28.14 29.92
C LYS A 689 -12.21 -28.71 29.65
N LEU A 690 -12.31 -29.87 29.01
CA LEU A 690 -13.55 -30.55 28.64
C LEU A 690 -14.06 -31.52 29.71
N GLY A 691 -13.29 -31.74 30.79
CA GLY A 691 -13.67 -32.59 31.92
C GLY A 691 -13.66 -34.09 31.65
N HIS A 692 -13.07 -34.55 30.53
CA HIS A 692 -12.93 -35.97 30.19
C HIS A 692 -11.69 -36.20 29.31
N SER A 693 -11.19 -37.45 29.26
CA SER A 693 -10.06 -37.81 28.40
C SER A 693 -10.52 -37.89 26.93
N LEU A 694 -9.80 -37.21 26.04
CA LEU A 694 -10.05 -37.29 24.59
C LEU A 694 -9.39 -38.53 23.97
N SER A 695 -10.06 -39.16 23.01
CA SER A 695 -9.44 -40.10 22.07
C SER A 695 -8.64 -39.35 20.98
N ASP A 696 -7.78 -40.05 20.23
CA ASP A 696 -7.01 -39.42 19.13
C ASP A 696 -7.93 -38.81 18.08
N LYS A 697 -9.00 -39.52 17.74
CA LYS A 697 -10.02 -39.03 16.79
C LYS A 697 -10.75 -37.77 17.26
N GLU A 698 -11.05 -37.66 18.56
CA GLU A 698 -11.68 -36.45 19.13
C GLU A 698 -10.71 -35.27 19.23
N PHE A 699 -9.41 -35.56 19.35
CA PHE A 699 -8.36 -34.55 19.35
C PHE A 699 -8.10 -34.00 17.93
N GLU A 700 -8.11 -34.86 16.90
CA GLU A 700 -7.98 -34.47 15.49
C GLU A 700 -9.21 -33.71 14.96
N ASP A 701 -10.42 -34.04 15.44
CA ASP A 701 -11.67 -33.36 15.07
C ASP A 701 -12.51 -32.97 16.31
N PRO A 702 -12.12 -31.88 17.00
CA PRO A 702 -12.82 -31.40 18.19
C PRO A 702 -14.21 -30.84 17.89
N HIS A 703 -14.53 -30.56 16.62
CA HIS A 703 -15.82 -30.01 16.20
C HIS A 703 -16.82 -31.09 15.74
N GLY A 704 -16.36 -32.14 15.05
CA GLY A 704 -17.22 -33.26 14.63
C GLY A 704 -17.65 -34.15 15.79
N SER A 705 -16.83 -34.23 16.85
CA SER A 705 -17.12 -35.07 18.03
C SER A 705 -18.18 -34.46 18.95
N ALA A 706 -18.27 -33.12 19.02
CA ALA A 706 -19.31 -32.42 19.78
C ALA A 706 -20.71 -32.63 19.17
N ALA A 707 -20.82 -32.73 17.84
CA ALA A 707 -22.06 -33.03 17.14
C ALA A 707 -22.51 -34.50 17.34
N ALA A 708 -21.56 -35.43 17.53
CA ALA A 708 -21.86 -36.84 17.78
C ALA A 708 -22.23 -37.13 19.26
N SER A 709 -21.68 -36.37 20.22
CA SER A 709 -21.91 -36.62 21.66
C SER A 709 -23.28 -36.13 22.16
N GLU A 710 -23.88 -35.12 21.53
CA GLU A 710 -25.26 -34.69 21.82
C GLU A 710 -26.30 -35.79 21.52
N HIS A 711 -26.01 -36.74 20.62
CA HIS A 711 -26.85 -37.91 20.34
C HIS A 711 -26.55 -39.13 21.24
N SER A 712 -25.43 -39.15 21.96
CA SER A 712 -25.05 -40.26 22.85
C SER A 712 -25.54 -40.05 24.29
N PHE A 713 -25.52 -38.81 24.79
CA PHE A 713 -26.03 -38.49 26.14
C PHE A 713 -27.54 -38.69 26.29
N THR A 714 -28.31 -38.55 25.20
CA THR A 714 -29.76 -38.81 25.19
C THR A 714 -30.12 -40.30 25.10
N LYS A 715 -29.22 -41.17 24.62
CA LYS A 715 -29.46 -42.63 24.54
C LYS A 715 -29.11 -43.40 25.82
N LEU A 716 -28.15 -42.92 26.62
CA LEU A 716 -27.81 -43.54 27.91
C LEU A 716 -28.81 -43.20 29.04
N ALA A 717 -29.61 -42.14 28.90
CA ALA A 717 -30.67 -41.80 29.83
C ALA A 717 -31.97 -42.60 29.62
N ALA A 718 -32.10 -43.35 28.52
CA ALA A 718 -33.35 -43.99 28.12
C ALA A 718 -33.44 -45.52 28.36
N THR A 719 -32.35 -46.20 28.72
CA THR A 719 -32.34 -47.69 28.80
C THR A 719 -32.01 -48.31 30.16
N SER A 720 -31.83 -47.55 31.24
CA SER A 720 -31.62 -48.12 32.58
C SER A 720 -32.86 -48.01 33.50
N LYS A 721 -33.97 -48.64 33.11
CA LYS A 721 -35.05 -49.01 34.05
C LYS A 721 -34.92 -50.49 34.38
N GLY A 722 -34.22 -50.80 35.48
CA GLY A 722 -34.30 -52.10 36.13
C GLY A 722 -32.96 -52.81 36.32
N ALA A 723 -32.23 -52.44 37.38
CA ALA A 723 -31.42 -53.38 38.15
C ALA A 723 -31.06 -52.72 39.49
N THR A 724 -31.57 -53.32 40.56
CA THR A 724 -31.36 -52.96 41.96
C THR A 724 -29.94 -53.29 42.41
N ASN A 725 -29.40 -52.45 43.29
CA ASN A 725 -28.28 -52.71 44.21
C ASN A 725 -26.96 -53.25 43.61
N ARG A 726 -26.15 -52.35 43.05
CA ARG A 726 -24.69 -52.43 43.21
C ARG A 726 -24.14 -51.07 43.66
N ARG A 727 -23.42 -51.07 44.78
CA ARG A 727 -22.64 -49.94 45.30
C ARG A 727 -21.68 -49.48 44.20
N CYS A 728 -22.02 -48.40 43.51
CA CYS A 728 -21.08 -47.63 42.70
C CYS A 728 -20.71 -46.37 43.48
N LEU A 729 -19.43 -46.02 43.44
CA LEU A 729 -18.80 -44.92 44.16
C LEU A 729 -19.62 -43.63 44.02
N LYS A 730 -19.70 -42.86 45.12
CA LYS A 730 -20.36 -41.55 45.16
C LYS A 730 -19.95 -40.76 43.92
N PRO A 731 -20.90 -40.19 43.15
CA PRO A 731 -20.55 -39.22 42.12
C PRO A 731 -19.74 -38.14 42.81
N LEU A 732 -18.56 -37.82 42.26
CA LEU A 732 -17.84 -36.62 42.67
C LEU A 732 -18.85 -35.48 42.64
N VAL A 733 -18.96 -34.82 43.78
CA VAL A 733 -19.77 -33.64 44.01
C VAL A 733 -19.73 -32.76 42.77
N ASN A 734 -20.91 -32.45 42.23
CA ASN A 734 -21.16 -31.31 41.35
C ASN A 734 -20.67 -30.05 42.08
N SER A 735 -19.37 -29.82 42.06
CA SER A 735 -18.80 -28.52 42.35
C SER A 735 -19.05 -27.72 41.08
N GLN A 736 -20.06 -26.87 41.11
CA GLN A 736 -20.16 -25.84 40.09
C GLN A 736 -18.80 -25.12 40.06
N PRO A 737 -18.16 -25.05 38.88
CA PRO A 737 -16.85 -24.45 38.79
C PRO A 737 -16.96 -22.99 39.25
N THR A 738 -16.18 -22.64 40.25
CA THR A 738 -16.11 -21.26 40.73
C THR A 738 -15.38 -20.40 39.70
N LEU A 739 -15.58 -19.08 39.75
CA LEU A 739 -14.88 -18.13 38.87
C LEU A 739 -13.34 -18.31 38.89
N ALA A 740 -12.78 -18.81 40.01
CA ALA A 740 -11.35 -19.09 40.15
C ALA A 740 -10.86 -20.33 39.37
N THR A 741 -11.75 -21.28 39.07
CA THR A 741 -11.44 -22.50 38.29
C THR A 741 -11.72 -22.36 36.79
N LEU A 742 -12.41 -21.29 36.38
CA LEU A 742 -12.83 -21.02 34.99
C LEU A 742 -11.91 -20.04 34.24
N LEU A 743 -10.92 -19.44 34.90
CA LEU A 743 -9.97 -18.53 34.27
C LEU A 743 -8.72 -19.29 33.77
N PRO A 744 -8.36 -19.24 32.48
CA PRO A 744 -7.02 -19.63 32.06
C PRO A 744 -6.00 -18.70 32.73
N LYS A 745 -4.92 -19.27 33.30
CA LYS A 745 -3.96 -18.52 34.14
C LYS A 745 -3.24 -17.35 33.45
N LYS A 746 -3.39 -17.13 32.14
CA LYS A 746 -2.98 -15.90 31.43
C LYS A 746 -3.82 -15.73 30.15
N PRO A 747 -4.44 -14.57 29.86
CA PRO A 747 -4.62 -14.18 28.47
C PRO A 747 -3.25 -13.80 27.89
N SER A 748 -3.00 -14.12 26.62
CA SER A 748 -1.86 -13.52 25.92
C SER A 748 -2.06 -11.99 25.92
N PHE A 749 -1.07 -11.24 26.39
CA PHE A 749 -1.14 -9.78 26.46
C PHE A 749 -1.55 -9.15 25.11
N GLY A 750 -1.25 -9.83 24.00
CA GLY A 750 -1.71 -9.46 22.66
C GLY A 750 -3.24 -9.44 22.52
N ILE A 751 -3.97 -10.44 23.03
CA ILE A 751 -5.44 -10.47 22.96
C ILE A 751 -6.04 -9.37 23.84
N ALA A 752 -5.51 -9.18 25.05
CA ALA A 752 -5.97 -8.08 25.93
C ALA A 752 -5.72 -6.70 25.29
N ALA A 753 -4.53 -6.50 24.69
CA ALA A 753 -4.20 -5.28 23.97
C ALA A 753 -5.10 -5.07 22.74
N ILE A 754 -5.44 -6.13 22.00
CA ILE A 754 -6.36 -6.07 20.86
C ILE A 754 -7.78 -5.74 21.33
N ILE A 755 -8.27 -6.34 22.42
CA ILE A 755 -9.60 -6.04 22.97
C ILE A 755 -9.65 -4.58 23.47
N ILE A 756 -8.63 -4.11 24.19
CA ILE A 756 -8.52 -2.71 24.65
C ILE A 756 -8.44 -1.76 23.45
N ARG A 757 -7.62 -2.09 22.45
CA ARG A 757 -7.52 -1.32 21.19
C ARG A 757 -8.88 -1.22 20.51
N GLU A 758 -9.61 -2.33 20.45
CA GLU A 758 -10.91 -2.42 19.78
C GLU A 758 -12.00 -1.66 20.55
N ALA A 759 -11.99 -1.71 21.88
CA ALA A 759 -12.88 -0.93 22.74
C ALA A 759 -12.61 0.58 22.61
N LEU A 760 -11.34 1.00 22.58
CA LEU A 760 -10.97 2.39 22.30
C LEU A 760 -11.32 2.82 20.87
N ALA A 761 -11.17 1.94 19.90
CA ALA A 761 -11.57 2.17 18.51
C ALA A 761 -13.09 2.36 18.39
N ASP A 762 -13.89 1.60 19.15
CA ASP A 762 -15.34 1.76 19.23
C ASP A 762 -15.76 3.10 19.79
N ARG A 763 -15.18 3.52 20.91
CA ARG A 763 -15.43 4.85 21.50
C ARG A 763 -15.06 5.98 20.54
N ARG A 764 -14.04 5.78 19.71
CA ARG A 764 -13.62 6.73 18.65
C ARG A 764 -14.42 6.60 17.35
N LYS A 765 -15.48 5.78 17.33
CA LYS A 765 -16.34 5.51 16.15
C LYS A 765 -15.57 4.96 14.94
N LYS A 766 -14.47 4.24 15.16
CA LYS A 766 -13.69 3.56 14.11
C LYS A 766 -14.27 2.16 13.85
N ALA A 767 -14.35 1.76 12.58
CA ALA A 767 -14.78 0.42 12.18
C ALA A 767 -13.78 -0.65 12.66
N PRO A 768 -14.24 -1.87 13.02
CA PRO A 768 -13.33 -2.98 13.28
C PRO A 768 -12.60 -3.41 11.99
N THR A 769 -11.41 -3.99 12.14
CA THR A 769 -10.77 -4.74 11.03
C THR A 769 -11.39 -6.12 10.90
N VAL A 770 -11.21 -6.82 9.77
CA VAL A 770 -11.72 -8.18 9.57
C VAL A 770 -11.26 -9.10 10.71
N GLU A 771 -9.99 -8.99 11.09
CA GLU A 771 -9.34 -9.76 12.17
C GLU A 771 -9.87 -9.41 13.56
N THR A 772 -10.34 -8.18 13.79
CA THR A 772 -10.82 -7.71 15.10
C THR A 772 -12.34 -7.62 15.25
N THR A 773 -13.08 -7.98 14.19
CA THR A 773 -14.55 -7.93 14.18
C THR A 773 -15.17 -8.82 15.25
N ILE A 774 -14.54 -9.96 15.56
CA ILE A 774 -14.98 -10.86 16.63
C ILE A 774 -14.96 -10.18 18.00
N PHE A 775 -13.90 -9.40 18.29
CA PHE A 775 -13.76 -8.66 19.54
C PHE A 775 -14.74 -7.49 19.60
N ARG A 776 -14.98 -6.79 18.48
CA ARG A 776 -15.99 -5.72 18.41
C ARG A 776 -17.40 -6.24 18.68
N ARG A 777 -17.73 -7.43 18.17
CA ARG A 777 -19.02 -8.08 18.42
C ARG A 777 -19.19 -8.40 19.90
N LEU A 778 -18.18 -9.01 20.53
CA LEU A 778 -18.15 -9.26 21.97
C LEU A 778 -18.37 -7.96 22.78
N LEU A 779 -17.61 -6.91 22.49
CA LEU A 779 -17.69 -5.61 23.18
C LEU A 779 -19.06 -4.92 23.05
N THR A 780 -19.82 -5.24 21.99
CA THR A 780 -21.13 -4.62 21.72
C THR A 780 -22.30 -5.53 22.09
N GLY A 781 -22.05 -6.65 22.78
CA GLY A 781 -23.09 -7.59 23.20
C GLY A 781 -23.62 -8.51 22.09
N HIS A 782 -22.94 -8.57 20.95
CA HIS A 782 -23.26 -9.49 19.86
C HIS A 782 -22.48 -10.80 20.00
N HIS A 783 -23.06 -11.87 19.47
CA HIS A 783 -22.39 -13.16 19.37
C HIS A 783 -21.12 -13.03 18.51
N PRO A 784 -19.96 -13.53 18.96
CA PRO A 784 -18.67 -13.31 18.30
C PRO A 784 -18.64 -13.76 16.83
N THR A 785 -19.24 -14.92 16.53
CA THR A 785 -19.20 -15.53 15.20
C THR A 785 -20.41 -15.18 14.33
N THR A 786 -21.63 -15.33 14.86
CA THR A 786 -22.87 -15.10 14.09
C THR A 786 -23.26 -13.63 13.97
N GLY A 787 -22.82 -12.77 14.91
CA GLY A 787 -23.21 -11.36 14.94
C GLY A 787 -24.61 -11.12 15.49
N ASP A 788 -25.32 -12.17 15.94
CA ASP A 788 -26.66 -12.03 16.53
C ASP A 788 -26.58 -11.27 17.83
N ARG A 789 -27.56 -10.38 18.06
CA ARG A 789 -27.63 -9.61 19.30
C ARG A 789 -28.11 -10.52 20.42
N THR A 790 -27.19 -10.99 21.24
CA THR A 790 -27.55 -11.66 22.50
C THR A 790 -28.05 -10.59 23.48
N LEU A 791 -29.11 -10.88 24.25
CA LEU A 791 -29.65 -9.99 25.29
C LEU A 791 -28.68 -9.88 26.49
N ARG A 792 -27.45 -9.42 26.26
CA ARG A 792 -26.44 -9.22 27.29
C ARG A 792 -26.10 -7.76 27.43
N ASP A 793 -25.99 -7.35 28.69
CA ASP A 793 -25.59 -6.02 29.09
C ASP A 793 -24.17 -5.73 28.59
N ARG A 794 -24.01 -4.61 27.88
CA ARG A 794 -22.74 -4.16 27.30
C ARG A 794 -21.68 -3.99 28.39
N ASP A 795 -22.09 -3.61 29.59
CA ASP A 795 -21.19 -3.41 30.73
C ASP A 795 -20.54 -4.71 31.23
N GLN A 796 -21.07 -5.87 30.86
CA GLN A 796 -20.47 -7.17 31.20
C GLN A 796 -19.34 -7.58 30.27
N MET A 797 -19.21 -6.93 29.11
CA MET A 797 -18.33 -7.36 28.01
C MET A 797 -17.31 -6.30 27.60
N ASP A 798 -17.52 -5.02 27.92
CA ASP A 798 -16.56 -3.93 27.71
C ASP A 798 -15.59 -3.82 28.91
N PRO A 799 -14.31 -4.25 28.77
CA PRO A 799 -13.35 -4.19 29.88
C PRO A 799 -12.93 -2.76 30.20
N ILE A 800 -13.21 -1.81 29.30
CA ILE A 800 -13.12 -0.38 29.55
C ILE A 800 -14.55 0.01 29.89
N CYS A 801 -15.00 -0.21 31.13
CA CYS A 801 -16.38 0.12 31.50
C CYS A 801 -16.75 1.53 31.02
N ALA A 802 -17.94 1.68 30.43
CA ALA A 802 -18.53 2.99 30.23
C ALA A 802 -18.54 3.67 31.61
N ASP A 803 -18.15 4.93 31.66
CA ASP A 803 -17.97 5.64 32.92
C ASP A 803 -19.12 5.41 33.90
N SER A 804 -18.73 5.34 35.17
CA SER A 804 -19.46 5.70 36.40
C SER A 804 -20.32 6.99 36.35
N SER A 805 -20.63 7.54 35.17
CA SER A 805 -21.55 8.64 34.96
C SER A 805 -22.97 8.30 35.41
N TRP A 806 -23.39 7.03 35.40
CA TRP A 806 -24.71 6.67 35.90
C TRP A 806 -24.82 6.81 37.44
N GLU A 807 -23.75 6.54 38.20
CA GLU A 807 -23.73 6.79 39.66
C GLU A 807 -23.51 8.27 39.99
N LEU A 808 -22.73 9.01 39.19
CA LEU A 808 -22.59 10.47 39.30
C LEU A 808 -23.89 11.20 38.92
N ASP A 809 -24.63 10.73 37.92
CA ASP A 809 -25.95 11.26 37.54
C ASP A 809 -27.02 10.86 38.57
N ARG A 810 -26.90 9.68 39.20
CA ARG A 810 -27.75 9.27 40.33
C ARG A 810 -27.43 10.04 41.62
N ALA A 811 -26.16 10.40 41.86
CA ALA A 811 -25.74 11.25 42.98
C ALA A 811 -26.16 12.72 42.75
N ALA A 812 -26.06 13.22 41.52
CA ALA A 812 -26.55 14.53 41.12
C ALA A 812 -28.08 14.63 41.20
N ARG A 813 -28.81 13.60 40.79
CA ARG A 813 -30.29 13.54 40.89
C ARG A 813 -30.80 13.30 42.31
N ARG A 814 -30.00 12.71 43.20
CA ARG A 814 -30.35 12.59 44.63
C ARG A 814 -30.10 13.88 45.42
N GLN A 815 -29.25 14.79 44.94
CA GLN A 815 -29.06 16.11 45.53
C GLN A 815 -30.10 17.15 45.08
N SER A 816 -30.90 16.87 44.04
CA SER A 816 -31.91 17.81 43.51
C SER A 816 -33.35 17.55 43.99
N THR A 817 -33.58 16.64 44.93
CA THR A 817 -34.92 16.38 45.50
C THR A 817 -34.89 16.33 47.02
N LEU A 818 -34.84 17.51 47.63
CA LEU A 818 -35.39 17.77 48.97
C LEU A 818 -36.47 18.85 48.82
N PRO A 819 -37.70 18.65 49.34
CA PRO A 819 -38.83 19.52 49.06
C PRO A 819 -38.83 20.74 49.98
N ALA A 820 -38.83 21.94 49.40
CA ALA A 820 -39.30 23.14 50.08
C ALA A 820 -40.78 23.35 49.70
N SER A 821 -41.62 22.97 50.64
CA SER A 821 -43.01 23.38 50.80
C SER A 821 -43.22 24.88 50.61
N THR A 822 -44.27 25.29 49.90
CA THR A 822 -45.42 26.12 50.33
C THR A 822 -46.09 26.72 49.09
N GLN A 823 -47.28 26.23 48.76
CA GLN A 823 -48.56 26.94 48.94
C GLN A 823 -48.77 28.12 47.98
N SER A 824 -49.84 28.00 47.19
CA SER A 824 -50.97 28.93 47.18
C SER A 824 -51.43 29.38 45.79
N LEU A 825 -52.51 28.73 45.38
CA LEU A 825 -53.75 29.33 44.87
C LEU A 825 -53.82 29.86 43.43
N THR A 826 -54.78 29.23 42.72
CA THR A 826 -55.84 29.83 41.89
C THR A 826 -55.42 30.48 40.57
N SER A 827 -56.11 30.30 39.43
CA SER A 827 -57.42 29.73 39.13
C SER A 827 -57.64 29.83 37.60
N PHE A 828 -58.74 29.22 37.14
CA PHE A 828 -59.47 29.48 35.87
C PHE A 828 -59.17 28.61 34.63
N PHE A 829 -59.79 27.42 34.65
CA PHE A 829 -60.85 26.94 33.74
C PHE A 829 -60.85 27.27 32.22
N SER A 830 -61.09 26.19 31.47
CA SER A 830 -62.04 26.06 30.33
C SER A 830 -61.62 26.68 28.99
N LEU A 831 -61.76 26.07 27.82
CA LEU A 831 -62.12 24.72 27.34
C LEU A 831 -62.00 24.83 25.81
N THR A 832 -61.23 23.96 25.15
CA THR A 832 -61.49 23.42 23.80
C THR A 832 -60.53 22.27 23.55
#